data_AF-A0A5M9M5M9-F1
#
_entry.id   AF-A0A5M9M5M9-F1
#
_cell.length_a   1.000
_cell.length_b   1.000
_cell.length_c   1.000
_cell.angle_alpha   90.00
_cell.angle_beta   90.00
_cell.angle_gamma   90.00
#
_symmetry.space_group_name_H-M   'P 1'
#
loop_
_entity.id
_entity.type
_entity.pdbx_description
1 polymer ?
#
loop_
_entity_poly.entity_id
_entity_poly.type
_entity_poly.pdbx_seq_one_letter_code
_entity_poly.pdbx_strand_id
1 'polypeptide(L)'
;MLWSKIQSPRQHRIMATDTSSIDTVASLIKNSKRIIVLTGAGISTSAGVPDFRSPTTGLYDKLAPLKLPHPEAIFHINYFSHTPEPFYAIAQARNPRGLKPTVSHAFVALLANKNQLEILFTQNIDSLEQDAGVPADKVFPMHGNWKNQHCCKCKSAYPDDLMKRAIETGEVPYCLDTVCGGAVKPDVVFFGESLPAAFNEEIKRVSNADLMLIMGTSLQVNPGTRLPREVKEGVPRVLVNMEKAGDIGSRSEDVCILGSCDDIVRKLADAFGWTDELEKIRADAVAKKEKEQPYHGPSLDELIEKLAAKRREDSKISDGHRNMLEGHLAQKFSQLLPKREIDNRNTKYIQASNVFNCNIVSVDWLIDSHDAKKLLPEKDYLFPSTKSDSKSDDEQNGDEQDGDEQKRNDKKKRTLEEVLAVDDGPAAKKPKDAQKANSKAVKVPVDEACHLSGTHSVHIDEAGLIWDAALNQTVSGKNSNKFYRIQLLVDSTASSYLTWTRWGRVGEHGQSFILGDNTLEGAEAEFKKKFKDKSGLTWENRLDPPKKGKYTFIERNYEEEDDSEGQDDAEKAAVKENKPKVESALPAPVQDVISFIFNPAHFQSAMASMSYDAQKLPLGKLSKRTLRNGFQILKDLSELISSPRLAASKYSTNFAAATEDLSNQYFTTIPHVFGRHRPPVLTSDAQIKKEIELLEALTDMEVANGIMKESRDAETVHQLDRQFQSLGLQEMTPLDRKSTEFDELANYLSRSRGSTHHLHYNIINIFRIERDGENKRFQSSEYSKRKPSNRRLLWHGSRSTNYGGILSQGLRIAPPEAPVSGYMFGKGVYFADMSTKSANYCWASSSANVGLLLLCDVELGEPMQELYDSDYNAGDNAKAKGKIATLGMGKSIPGGWKDAGCVHPDLSGVQMPDVSAGFESARAPYLMYNEYIVYDVAQIRQKYLFQVRMK
;
A
#
# COMPACT_ATOMS: atom_id res chain seq x y z
N MET A 1 -51.74 42.38 14.22
CA MET A 1 -50.93 42.20 15.45
C MET A 1 -50.21 40.87 15.37
N LEU A 2 -48.97 40.85 15.83
CA LEU A 2 -48.03 39.72 15.91
C LEU A 2 -47.56 39.10 14.59
N TRP A 3 -46.53 39.68 13.98
CA TRP A 3 -45.40 38.96 13.34
C TRP A 3 -44.24 39.96 13.20
N SER A 4 -43.40 40.08 14.24
CA SER A 4 -42.09 40.74 14.13
C SER A 4 -41.20 40.39 15.33
N LYS A 5 -39.94 40.01 15.02
CA LYS A 5 -38.78 39.76 15.90
C LYS A 5 -38.60 38.30 16.33
N ILE A 6 -37.74 37.58 15.60
CA ILE A 6 -36.45 37.03 16.10
C ILE A 6 -35.49 37.10 14.90
N GLN A 7 -34.59 38.08 14.89
CA GLN A 7 -33.36 38.03 14.09
C GLN A 7 -32.40 37.12 14.84
N SER A 8 -31.87 36.08 14.20
CA SER A 8 -30.78 35.30 14.76
C SER A 8 -29.49 36.14 14.79
N PRO A 9 -28.69 36.09 15.87
CA PRO A 9 -27.37 36.71 15.84
C PRO A 9 -26.47 35.87 14.93
N ARG A 10 -25.88 36.52 13.93
CA ARG A 10 -24.70 36.03 13.21
C ARG A 10 -23.63 35.69 14.25
N GLN A 11 -23.36 34.41 14.51
CA GLN A 11 -22.23 34.01 15.36
C GLN A 11 -20.95 33.99 14.54
N HIS A 12 -20.00 34.80 15.00
CA HIS A 12 -18.69 35.02 14.43
C HIS A 12 -17.85 33.74 14.43
N ARG A 13 -17.15 33.49 13.31
CA ARG A 13 -15.97 32.62 13.23
C ARG A 13 -14.92 33.16 14.22
N ILE A 14 -14.68 32.49 15.34
CA ILE A 14 -13.64 32.90 16.29
C ILE A 14 -12.30 32.33 15.80
N MET A 15 -11.57 33.14 15.03
CA MET A 15 -10.11 33.06 14.95
C MET A 15 -9.56 34.32 15.60
N ALA A 16 -9.10 34.27 16.86
CA ALA A 16 -8.15 35.24 17.43
C ALA A 16 -7.77 34.92 18.88
N THR A 17 -6.55 35.32 19.22
CA THR A 17 -5.81 35.30 20.49
C THR A 17 -6.39 36.22 21.59
N ASP A 18 -7.71 36.35 21.72
CA ASP A 18 -8.34 37.27 22.67
C ASP A 18 -8.56 36.64 24.05
N THR A 19 -8.54 37.47 25.10
CA THR A 19 -8.94 37.12 26.49
C THR A 19 -10.32 36.44 26.57
N SER A 20 -11.24 36.76 25.65
CA SER A 20 -12.56 36.13 25.52
C SER A 20 -12.51 34.62 25.21
N SER A 21 -11.44 34.12 24.58
CA SER A 21 -11.25 32.71 24.26
C SER A 21 -10.82 31.87 25.47
N ILE A 22 -10.02 32.46 26.37
CA ILE A 22 -9.56 31.80 27.61
C ILE A 22 -10.72 31.62 28.58
N ASP A 23 -11.55 32.65 28.77
CA ASP A 23 -12.74 32.58 29.63
C ASP A 23 -13.78 31.56 29.11
N THR A 24 -13.90 31.47 27.78
CA THR A 24 -14.76 30.46 27.13
C THR A 24 -14.26 29.05 27.42
N VAL A 25 -12.96 28.79 27.21
CA VAL A 25 -12.37 27.46 27.49
C VAL A 25 -12.41 27.14 28.98
N ALA A 26 -12.15 28.10 29.85
CA ALA A 26 -12.30 27.93 31.29
C ALA A 26 -13.74 27.54 31.64
N SER A 27 -14.74 28.20 31.06
CA SER A 27 -16.14 27.85 31.26
C SER A 27 -16.47 26.43 30.78
N LEU A 28 -15.94 26.01 29.61
CA LEU A 28 -16.12 24.65 29.09
C LEU A 28 -15.53 23.59 30.02
N ILE A 29 -14.27 23.77 30.44
CA ILE A 29 -13.58 22.84 31.35
C ILE A 29 -14.31 22.77 32.69
N LYS A 30 -14.74 23.90 33.26
CA LYS A 30 -15.43 23.94 34.56
C LYS A 30 -16.77 23.20 34.55
N ASN A 31 -17.47 23.20 33.41
CA ASN A 31 -18.76 22.54 33.25
C ASN A 31 -18.67 21.07 32.82
N SER A 32 -17.47 20.58 32.49
CA SER A 32 -17.25 19.22 32.01
C SER A 32 -16.89 18.27 33.15
N LYS A 33 -17.33 17.01 33.06
CA LYS A 33 -17.07 15.96 34.08
C LYS A 33 -16.37 14.73 33.52
N ARG A 34 -16.34 14.55 32.20
CA ARG A 34 -15.73 13.42 31.50
C ARG A 34 -14.77 13.95 30.44
N ILE A 35 -13.75 14.68 30.92
CA ILE A 35 -12.75 15.29 30.06
C ILE A 35 -11.77 14.22 29.62
N ILE A 36 -11.56 14.11 28.32
CA ILE A 36 -10.48 13.31 27.75
C ILE A 36 -9.34 14.22 27.37
N VAL A 37 -8.15 13.87 27.80
CA VAL A 37 -6.94 14.63 27.50
C VAL A 37 -6.09 13.83 26.51
N LEU A 38 -5.63 14.47 25.44
CA LEU A 38 -4.65 13.92 24.51
C LEU A 38 -3.39 14.78 24.54
N THR A 39 -2.26 14.20 24.94
CA THR A 39 -0.98 14.91 25.05
C THR A 39 0.05 14.41 24.04
N GLY A 40 0.93 15.31 23.63
CA GLY A 40 2.17 14.99 22.91
C GLY A 40 3.38 15.73 23.48
N ALA A 41 4.51 15.66 22.78
CA ALA A 41 5.80 16.11 23.31
C ALA A 41 5.83 17.59 23.71
N GLY A 42 4.93 18.42 23.16
CA GLY A 42 4.80 19.83 23.47
C GLY A 42 4.61 20.13 24.97
N ILE A 43 3.93 19.24 25.72
CA ILE A 43 3.75 19.43 27.17
C ILE A 43 5.03 19.15 27.99
N SER A 44 6.00 18.44 27.41
CA SER A 44 7.28 18.05 28.04
C SER A 44 8.45 18.94 27.64
N THR A 45 8.24 19.90 26.74
CA THR A 45 9.32 20.75 26.21
C THR A 45 10.06 21.55 27.29
N SER A 46 9.34 22.12 28.27
CA SER A 46 9.93 22.87 29.38
C SER A 46 10.63 21.99 30.43
N ALA A 47 10.41 20.66 30.41
CA ALA A 47 11.17 19.70 31.21
C ALA A 47 12.55 19.37 30.61
N GLY A 48 12.90 19.96 29.46
CA GLY A 48 14.17 19.70 28.78
C GLY A 48 14.11 18.50 27.83
N VAL A 49 12.91 18.01 27.49
CA VAL A 49 12.72 17.08 26.36
C VAL A 49 12.76 17.91 25.08
N PRO A 50 13.86 17.92 24.30
CA PRO A 50 13.89 18.66 23.05
C PRO A 50 12.89 18.01 22.10
N ASP A 51 12.29 18.84 21.25
CA ASP A 51 11.49 18.29 20.18
C ASP A 51 12.37 17.45 19.23
N PHE A 52 11.74 16.56 18.48
CA PHE A 52 12.48 15.67 17.60
C PHE A 52 13.04 16.41 16.38
N ARG A 53 12.44 17.55 16.00
CA ARG A 53 12.49 18.10 14.64
C ARG A 53 12.96 19.56 14.52
N SER A 54 13.17 20.30 15.62
CA SER A 54 13.59 21.70 15.49
C SER A 54 14.94 21.79 14.76
N PRO A 55 15.06 22.70 13.77
CA PRO A 55 16.34 22.95 13.13
C PRO A 55 17.38 23.38 14.17
N THR A 56 18.58 22.82 14.11
CA THR A 56 19.75 23.12 14.96
C THR A 56 19.71 22.54 16.38
N THR A 57 18.54 22.42 17.01
CA THR A 57 18.41 21.98 18.42
C THR A 57 17.71 20.64 18.59
N GLY A 58 16.99 20.16 17.58
CA GLY A 58 16.21 18.93 17.62
C GLY A 58 17.06 17.67 17.66
N LEU A 59 16.52 16.57 18.20
CA LEU A 59 17.24 15.30 18.33
C LEU A 59 17.81 14.82 16.99
N TYR A 60 17.05 14.94 15.91
CA TYR A 60 17.44 14.44 14.59
C TYR A 60 18.67 15.14 14.00
N ASP A 61 18.80 16.45 14.19
CA ASP A 61 19.96 17.19 13.72
C ASP A 61 21.23 16.81 14.49
N LYS A 62 21.10 16.59 15.81
CA LYS A 62 22.22 16.10 16.64
C LYS A 62 22.72 14.73 16.22
N LEU A 63 21.85 13.88 15.65
CA LEU A 63 22.20 12.52 15.19
C LEU A 63 22.88 12.49 13.81
N ALA A 64 23.01 13.62 13.11
CA ALA A 64 23.63 13.69 11.78
C ALA A 64 25.02 13.01 11.68
N PRO A 65 25.93 13.11 12.68
CA PRO A 65 27.23 12.43 12.63
C PRO A 65 27.15 10.90 12.52
N LEU A 66 26.03 10.29 12.96
CA LEU A 66 25.81 8.85 12.89
C LEU A 66 25.47 8.37 11.48
N LYS A 67 25.19 9.27 10.51
CA LYS A 67 24.81 8.92 9.12
C LYS A 67 23.67 7.89 9.07
N LEU A 68 22.57 8.17 9.78
CA LEU A 68 21.36 7.36 9.75
C LEU A 68 20.73 7.40 8.34
N PRO A 69 20.04 6.32 7.87
CA PRO A 69 19.39 6.31 6.55
C PRO A 69 18.27 7.35 6.43
N HIS A 70 17.62 7.66 7.55
CA HIS A 70 16.72 8.79 7.78
C HIS A 70 16.69 9.05 9.29
N PRO A 71 16.31 10.26 9.77
CA PRO A 71 16.44 10.60 11.18
C PRO A 71 15.59 9.74 12.13
N GLU A 72 14.40 9.31 11.69
CA GLU A 72 13.51 8.45 12.48
C GLU A 72 14.00 7.00 12.60
N ALA A 73 15.02 6.59 11.82
CA ALA A 73 15.46 5.20 11.73
C ALA A 73 15.83 4.61 13.10
N ILE A 74 16.38 5.43 14.00
CA ILE A 74 16.75 5.02 15.36
C ILE A 74 15.58 4.48 16.19
N PHE A 75 14.35 4.91 15.88
CA PHE A 75 13.11 4.43 16.49
C PHE A 75 12.34 3.47 15.58
N HIS A 76 12.97 2.89 14.56
CA HIS A 76 12.36 1.88 13.70
C HIS A 76 12.79 0.48 14.15
N ILE A 77 11.85 -0.46 14.32
CA ILE A 77 12.14 -1.77 14.92
C ILE A 77 13.16 -2.58 14.11
N ASN A 78 13.06 -2.55 12.78
CA ASN A 78 14.05 -3.17 11.90
C ASN A 78 15.44 -2.57 12.09
N TYR A 79 15.57 -1.24 12.15
CA TYR A 79 16.88 -0.61 12.36
C TYR A 79 17.45 -0.97 13.74
N PHE A 80 16.64 -0.87 14.80
CA PHE A 80 17.03 -1.23 16.16
C PHE A 80 17.50 -2.68 16.28
N SER A 81 16.83 -3.61 15.60
CA SER A 81 17.20 -5.02 15.63
C SER A 81 18.58 -5.29 15.03
N HIS A 82 19.09 -4.41 14.15
CA HIS A 82 20.41 -4.52 13.53
C HIS A 82 21.44 -3.56 14.11
N THR A 83 21.02 -2.43 14.66
CA THR A 83 21.88 -1.34 15.16
C THR A 83 21.23 -0.67 16.38
N PRO A 84 21.19 -1.36 17.53
CA PRO A 84 20.57 -0.86 18.76
C PRO A 84 21.42 0.17 19.52
N GLU A 85 22.72 0.26 19.25
CA GLU A 85 23.69 1.08 19.98
C GLU A 85 23.33 2.58 20.01
N PRO A 86 22.90 3.21 18.88
CA PRO A 86 22.49 4.61 18.88
C PRO A 86 21.32 4.89 19.84
N PHE A 87 20.36 3.98 19.92
CA PHE A 87 19.22 4.14 20.83
C PHE A 87 19.66 4.15 22.29
N TYR A 88 20.57 3.24 22.66
CA TYR A 88 21.08 3.16 24.03
C TYR A 88 22.00 4.33 24.41
N ALA A 89 22.73 4.91 23.46
CA ALA A 89 23.44 6.17 23.69
C ALA A 89 22.48 7.34 23.99
N ILE A 90 21.34 7.42 23.30
CA ILE A 90 20.31 8.42 23.63
C ILE A 90 19.70 8.15 25.00
N ALA A 91 19.37 6.88 25.28
CA ALA A 91 18.80 6.48 26.56
C ALA A 91 19.72 6.83 27.74
N GLN A 92 21.04 6.59 27.58
CA GLN A 92 22.06 6.94 28.55
C GLN A 92 22.14 8.46 28.75
N ALA A 93 22.35 9.23 27.69
CA ALA A 93 22.53 10.69 27.80
C ALA A 93 21.32 11.43 28.36
N ARG A 94 20.10 10.92 28.09
CA ARG A 94 18.87 11.62 28.47
C ARG A 94 18.28 11.18 29.79
N ASN A 95 18.68 10.01 30.31
CA ASN A 95 18.08 9.30 31.44
C ASN A 95 16.60 9.69 31.66
N PRO A 96 15.66 9.12 30.89
CA PRO A 96 14.25 9.53 30.89
C PRO A 96 13.60 9.57 32.28
N ARG A 97 14.16 8.83 33.25
CA ARG A 97 13.65 8.73 34.62
C ARG A 97 13.99 9.94 35.51
N GLY A 98 14.94 10.79 35.12
CA GLY A 98 15.38 11.96 35.88
C GLY A 98 14.68 13.29 35.50
N LEU A 99 13.74 13.27 34.56
CA LEU A 99 13.00 14.46 34.13
C LEU A 99 12.00 14.91 35.21
N LYS A 100 11.73 16.22 35.26
CA LYS A 100 10.81 16.84 36.22
C LYS A 100 9.49 17.21 35.54
N PRO A 101 8.32 16.94 36.15
CA PRO A 101 7.04 17.31 35.57
C PRO A 101 6.88 18.82 35.35
N THR A 102 6.23 19.20 34.24
CA THR A 102 5.94 20.59 33.88
C THR A 102 4.62 21.09 34.48
N VAL A 103 4.30 22.37 34.26
CA VAL A 103 3.01 22.95 34.68
C VAL A 103 1.85 22.23 33.99
N SER A 104 2.00 21.91 32.69
CA SER A 104 0.99 21.18 31.93
C SER A 104 0.71 19.79 32.51
N HIS A 105 1.73 19.08 32.99
CA HIS A 105 1.56 17.78 33.67
C HIS A 105 0.78 17.92 34.97
N ALA A 106 1.14 18.91 35.79
CA ALA A 106 0.45 19.22 37.04
C ALA A 106 -1.02 19.59 36.81
N PHE A 107 -1.35 20.24 35.69
CA PHE A 107 -2.73 20.56 35.33
C PHE A 107 -3.57 19.32 35.01
N VAL A 108 -3.02 18.33 34.31
CA VAL A 108 -3.73 17.06 34.09
C VAL A 108 -3.96 16.32 35.42
N ALA A 109 -2.98 16.34 36.33
CA ALA A 109 -3.15 15.80 37.68
C ALA A 109 -4.22 16.57 38.47
N LEU A 110 -4.29 17.88 38.33
CA LEU A 110 -5.33 18.71 38.94
C LEU A 110 -6.73 18.36 38.40
N LEU A 111 -6.89 18.15 37.09
CA LEU A 111 -8.16 17.67 36.51
C LEU A 111 -8.58 16.31 37.09
N ALA A 112 -7.62 15.41 37.36
CA ALA A 112 -7.87 14.15 38.03
C ALA A 112 -8.33 14.36 39.48
N ASN A 113 -7.64 15.24 40.24
CA ASN A 113 -7.99 15.58 41.63
C ASN A 113 -9.38 16.24 41.76
N LYS A 114 -9.80 16.99 40.75
CA LYS A 114 -11.14 17.60 40.65
C LYS A 114 -12.22 16.61 40.17
N ASN A 115 -11.88 15.35 39.93
CA ASN A 115 -12.77 14.32 39.37
C ASN A 115 -13.36 14.67 38.00
N GLN A 116 -12.62 15.40 37.17
CA GLN A 116 -13.06 15.79 35.82
C GLN A 116 -12.36 14.99 34.71
N LEU A 117 -11.19 14.41 34.99
CA LEU A 117 -10.46 13.58 34.02
C LEU A 117 -11.12 12.19 33.90
N GLU A 118 -11.57 11.83 32.70
CA GLU A 118 -12.02 10.48 32.35
C GLU A 118 -10.81 9.59 32.05
N ILE A 119 -9.98 10.00 31.08
CA ILE A 119 -8.75 9.32 30.68
C ILE A 119 -7.80 10.30 29.99
N LEU A 120 -6.50 10.11 30.21
CA LEU A 120 -5.41 10.75 29.51
C LEU A 120 -4.83 9.75 28.49
N PHE A 121 -4.90 10.09 27.21
CA PHE A 121 -4.12 9.45 26.15
C PHE A 121 -2.82 10.22 25.95
N THR A 122 -1.67 9.64 26.29
CA THR A 122 -0.38 10.29 26.07
C THR A 122 0.39 9.63 24.93
N GLN A 123 0.91 10.46 24.01
CA GLN A 123 1.89 10.05 23.00
C GLN A 123 3.32 10.03 23.56
N ASN A 124 3.52 10.58 24.76
CA ASN A 124 4.82 10.67 25.40
C ASN A 124 5.18 9.33 26.05
N ILE A 125 6.48 9.07 26.09
CA ILE A 125 7.05 7.86 26.70
C ILE A 125 7.75 8.21 28.03
N ASP A 126 7.90 9.49 28.35
CA ASP A 126 8.66 10.01 29.51
C ASP A 126 8.00 9.69 30.87
N SER A 127 6.69 9.41 30.89
CA SER A 127 5.89 9.07 32.08
C SER A 127 5.73 10.22 33.10
N LEU A 128 6.00 11.46 32.68
CA LEU A 128 5.93 12.63 33.55
C LEU A 128 4.51 12.93 34.06
N GLU A 129 3.46 12.46 33.38
CA GLU A 129 2.07 12.63 33.81
C GLU A 129 1.79 11.83 35.09
N GLN A 130 2.34 10.62 35.19
CA GLN A 130 2.24 9.82 36.41
C GLN A 130 3.08 10.41 37.54
N ASP A 131 4.27 10.93 37.22
CA ASP A 131 5.14 11.62 38.18
C ASP A 131 4.49 12.89 38.75
N ALA A 132 3.69 13.60 37.95
CA ALA A 132 2.86 14.72 38.41
C ALA A 132 1.68 14.30 39.32
N GLY A 133 1.37 13.00 39.39
CA GLY A 133 0.33 12.44 40.24
C GLY A 133 -0.98 12.08 39.53
N VAL A 134 -1.00 11.97 38.19
CA VAL A 134 -2.17 11.44 37.49
C VAL A 134 -2.34 9.95 37.86
N PRO A 135 -3.54 9.50 38.29
CA PRO A 135 -3.77 8.10 38.66
C PRO A 135 -3.45 7.14 37.51
N ALA A 136 -2.75 6.05 37.82
CA ALA A 136 -2.24 5.11 36.80
C ALA A 136 -3.35 4.46 35.94
N ASP A 137 -4.53 4.25 36.51
CA ASP A 137 -5.74 3.75 35.84
C ASP A 137 -6.38 4.77 34.88
N LYS A 138 -5.97 6.04 34.96
CA LYS A 138 -6.40 7.11 34.08
C LYS A 138 -5.37 7.50 33.03
N VAL A 139 -4.20 6.85 32.97
CA VAL A 139 -3.15 7.14 31.99
C VAL A 139 -3.03 5.99 31.00
N PHE A 140 -3.27 6.27 29.72
CA PHE A 140 -3.02 5.36 28.62
C PHE A 140 -1.81 5.81 27.78
N PRO A 141 -0.62 5.19 27.96
CA PRO A 141 0.57 5.50 27.19
C PRO A 141 0.49 4.82 25.81
N MET A 142 0.01 5.56 24.81
CA MET A 142 -0.24 5.00 23.47
C MET A 142 1.03 4.45 22.83
N HIS A 143 2.14 5.16 22.97
CA HIS A 143 3.44 4.74 22.44
C HIS A 143 4.25 3.93 23.45
N GLY A 144 3.60 3.43 24.52
CA GLY A 144 4.27 2.68 25.58
C GLY A 144 5.11 3.57 26.51
N ASN A 145 5.93 2.94 27.36
CA ASN A 145 6.73 3.64 28.37
C ASN A 145 7.96 2.81 28.79
N TRP A 146 8.75 3.35 29.72
CA TRP A 146 9.98 2.73 30.24
C TRP A 146 9.78 1.85 31.48
N LYS A 147 8.54 1.40 31.75
CA LYS A 147 8.23 0.64 32.97
C LYS A 147 8.63 -0.84 32.87
N ASN A 148 8.44 -1.40 31.68
CA ASN A 148 8.72 -2.80 31.37
C ASN A 148 9.61 -2.89 30.13
N GLN A 149 10.24 -4.06 29.94
CA GLN A 149 11.15 -4.31 28.83
C GLN A 149 11.11 -5.77 28.40
N HIS A 150 11.16 -6.00 27.09
CA HIS A 150 11.10 -7.33 26.50
C HIS A 150 12.09 -7.49 25.35
N CYS A 151 12.50 -8.73 25.10
CA CYS A 151 13.28 -9.08 23.91
C CYS A 151 12.48 -8.76 22.64
N CYS A 152 13.08 -8.07 21.67
CA CYS A 152 12.43 -7.75 20.41
C CYS A 152 12.01 -8.99 19.60
N LYS A 153 12.74 -10.10 19.75
CA LYS A 153 12.59 -11.34 18.98
C LYS A 153 11.64 -12.35 19.63
N CYS A 154 11.95 -12.84 20.83
CA CYS A 154 11.13 -13.87 21.51
C CYS A 154 10.10 -13.31 22.50
N LYS A 155 10.07 -11.99 22.71
CA LYS A 155 9.15 -11.30 23.65
C LYS A 155 9.28 -11.74 25.11
N SER A 156 10.36 -12.42 25.50
CA SER A 156 10.63 -12.72 26.91
C SER A 156 10.92 -11.44 27.70
N ALA A 157 10.37 -11.36 28.92
CA ALA A 157 10.58 -10.24 29.82
C ALA A 157 12.05 -10.13 30.24
N TYR A 158 12.53 -8.91 30.42
CA TYR A 158 13.89 -8.63 30.85
C TYR A 158 13.90 -7.93 32.24
N PRO A 159 14.77 -8.33 33.18
CA PRO A 159 14.81 -7.72 34.52
C PRO A 159 15.11 -6.20 34.51
N ASP A 160 14.41 -5.42 35.34
CA ASP A 160 14.55 -3.95 35.39
C ASP A 160 15.89 -3.48 35.96
N ASP A 161 16.47 -4.22 36.91
CA ASP A 161 17.82 -3.96 37.44
C ASP A 161 18.90 -4.10 36.36
N LEU A 162 18.77 -5.09 35.48
CA LEU A 162 19.67 -5.28 34.34
C LEU A 162 19.47 -4.20 33.28
N MET A 163 18.22 -3.77 33.03
CA MET A 163 17.94 -2.68 32.09
C MET A 163 18.49 -1.34 32.60
N LYS A 164 18.32 -1.04 33.90
CA LYS A 164 18.92 0.14 34.53
C LYS A 164 20.43 0.18 34.33
N ARG A 165 21.11 -0.93 34.63
CA ARG A 165 22.56 -1.05 34.44
C ARG A 165 22.96 -0.82 32.98
N ALA A 166 22.24 -1.42 32.03
CA ALA A 166 22.50 -1.27 30.61
C ALA A 166 22.35 0.19 30.13
N ILE A 167 21.32 0.90 30.59
CA ILE A 167 21.12 2.32 30.28
C ILE A 167 22.23 3.17 30.93
N GLU A 168 22.60 2.89 32.19
CA GLU A 168 23.66 3.61 32.89
C GLU A 168 25.03 3.45 32.22
N THR A 169 25.35 2.24 31.75
CA THR A 169 26.63 1.93 31.08
C THR A 169 26.62 2.23 29.59
N GLY A 170 25.44 2.38 28.97
CA GLY A 170 25.27 2.54 27.52
C GLY A 170 25.44 1.21 26.76
N GLU A 171 25.43 0.08 27.46
CA GLU A 171 25.52 -1.26 26.86
C GLU A 171 24.18 -1.69 26.28
N VAL A 172 24.23 -2.45 25.17
CA VAL A 172 23.02 -3.02 24.58
C VAL A 172 22.63 -4.29 25.35
N PRO A 173 21.45 -4.34 25.98
CA PRO A 173 20.96 -5.56 26.60
C PRO A 173 20.47 -6.54 25.52
N TYR A 174 20.84 -7.80 25.68
CA TYR A 174 20.40 -8.91 24.83
C TYR A 174 19.59 -9.92 25.64
N CYS A 175 18.78 -10.70 24.94
CA CYS A 175 17.95 -11.73 25.53
C CYS A 175 18.75 -12.67 26.43
N LEU A 176 18.22 -12.96 27.63
CA LEU A 176 18.84 -13.91 28.57
C LEU A 176 18.86 -15.34 28.02
N ASP A 177 17.93 -15.67 27.11
CA ASP A 177 18.03 -16.86 26.27
C ASP A 177 19.11 -16.66 25.19
N THR A 178 20.24 -17.35 25.37
CA THR A 178 21.43 -17.29 24.51
C THR A 178 21.17 -17.84 23.11
N VAL A 179 20.15 -18.69 22.91
CA VAL A 179 19.75 -19.18 21.59
C VAL A 179 18.96 -18.10 20.81
N CYS A 180 18.19 -17.27 21.53
CA CYS A 180 17.44 -16.19 20.93
C CYS A 180 18.36 -15.09 20.40
N GLY A 181 19.26 -14.57 21.26
CA GLY A 181 20.24 -13.54 20.94
C GLY A 181 19.65 -12.18 20.50
N GLY A 182 18.34 -11.96 20.66
CA GLY A 182 17.69 -10.72 20.25
C GLY A 182 17.96 -9.56 21.20
N ALA A 183 18.19 -8.35 20.66
CA ALA A 183 18.28 -7.13 21.47
C ALA A 183 16.97 -6.91 22.27
N VAL A 184 17.11 -6.40 23.47
CA VAL A 184 16.01 -6.05 24.37
C VAL A 184 15.76 -4.55 24.26
N LYS A 185 14.51 -4.12 24.39
CA LYS A 185 14.13 -2.71 24.51
C LYS A 185 13.07 -2.51 25.59
N PRO A 186 12.94 -1.30 26.16
CA PRO A 186 11.73 -0.94 26.90
C PRO A 186 10.49 -1.12 26.03
N ASP A 187 9.33 -1.27 26.67
CA ASP A 187 8.03 -1.40 26.00
C ASP A 187 7.52 -0.08 25.42
N VAL A 188 8.41 0.62 24.71
CA VAL A 188 8.16 1.79 23.86
C VAL A 188 7.91 1.29 22.44
N VAL A 189 6.85 1.77 21.81
CA VAL A 189 6.45 1.37 20.46
C VAL A 189 7.36 2.05 19.43
N PHE A 190 8.05 1.25 18.62
CA PHE A 190 8.87 1.73 17.52
C PHE A 190 8.08 1.78 16.20
N PHE A 191 8.53 2.57 15.23
CA PHE A 191 8.00 2.52 13.88
C PHE A 191 8.14 1.11 13.30
N GLY A 192 7.04 0.60 12.73
CA GLY A 192 6.93 -0.79 12.28
C GLY A 192 6.34 -1.75 13.32
N GLU A 193 6.11 -1.32 14.56
CA GLU A 193 5.36 -2.08 15.56
C GLU A 193 3.88 -1.63 15.63
N SER A 194 3.02 -2.52 16.11
CA SER A 194 1.62 -2.18 16.41
C SER A 194 1.53 -1.44 17.75
N LEU A 195 0.52 -0.57 17.90
CA LEU A 195 0.17 -0.03 19.22
C LEU A 195 -0.24 -1.15 20.19
N PRO A 196 -0.22 -0.90 21.51
CA PRO A 196 -0.72 -1.85 22.50
C PRO A 196 -2.17 -2.28 22.18
N ALA A 197 -2.47 -3.57 22.27
CA ALA A 197 -3.78 -4.12 21.91
C ALA A 197 -4.95 -3.43 22.65
N ALA A 198 -4.73 -3.02 23.91
CA ALA A 198 -5.68 -2.30 24.75
C ALA A 198 -6.12 -0.94 24.16
N PHE A 199 -5.37 -0.37 23.21
CA PHE A 199 -5.72 0.91 22.57
C PHE A 199 -7.12 0.89 21.93
N ASN A 200 -7.48 -0.24 21.31
CA ASN A 200 -8.80 -0.41 20.65
C ASN A 200 -9.95 -0.48 21.66
N GLU A 201 -9.68 -0.79 22.93
CA GLU A 201 -10.69 -0.81 23.99
C GLU A 201 -10.83 0.58 24.61
N GLU A 202 -9.71 1.20 24.97
CA GLU A 202 -9.69 2.52 25.60
C GLU A 202 -10.26 3.61 24.69
N ILE A 203 -10.02 3.54 23.38
CA ILE A 203 -10.56 4.52 22.42
C ILE A 203 -12.09 4.62 22.46
N LYS A 204 -12.80 3.57 22.89
CA LYS A 204 -14.27 3.58 23.02
C LYS A 204 -14.74 4.59 24.07
N ARG A 205 -13.91 4.89 25.07
CA ARG A 205 -14.20 5.91 26.10
C ARG A 205 -14.34 7.30 25.49
N VAL A 206 -13.72 7.56 24.34
CA VAL A 206 -13.80 8.85 23.63
C VAL A 206 -15.21 9.24 23.24
N SER A 207 -16.02 8.26 22.86
CA SER A 207 -17.42 8.51 22.51
C SER A 207 -18.30 9.00 23.69
N ASN A 208 -17.83 8.86 24.93
CA ASN A 208 -18.54 9.27 26.14
C ASN A 208 -18.04 10.59 26.73
N ALA A 209 -17.04 11.22 26.10
CA ALA A 209 -16.49 12.50 26.55
C ALA A 209 -17.53 13.63 26.42
N ASP A 210 -17.46 14.58 27.34
CA ASP A 210 -18.17 15.87 27.26
C ASP A 210 -17.25 17.03 26.87
N LEU A 211 -15.93 16.78 26.83
CA LEU A 211 -14.90 17.68 26.32
C LEU A 211 -13.65 16.88 25.95
N MET A 212 -13.00 17.23 24.85
CA MET A 212 -11.65 16.75 24.56
C MET A 212 -10.63 17.90 24.62
N LEU A 213 -9.59 17.74 25.43
CA LEU A 213 -8.48 18.67 25.54
C LEU A 213 -7.24 18.07 24.84
N ILE A 214 -6.76 18.74 23.80
CA ILE A 214 -5.64 18.29 22.96
C ILE A 214 -4.48 19.24 23.20
N MET A 215 -3.37 18.73 23.75
CA MET A 215 -2.27 19.56 24.24
C MET A 215 -0.92 19.14 23.66
N GLY A 216 -0.20 20.09 23.08
CA GLY A 216 1.20 19.88 22.71
C GLY A 216 1.46 18.75 21.70
N THR A 217 0.52 18.46 20.81
CA THR A 217 0.66 17.43 19.76
C THR A 217 0.41 18.01 18.38
N SER A 218 1.17 17.53 17.38
CA SER A 218 0.98 17.89 15.97
C SER A 218 -0.11 17.09 15.27
N LEU A 219 -0.63 16.03 15.92
CA LEU A 219 -1.59 15.09 15.33
C LEU A 219 -1.15 14.54 13.96
N GLN A 220 0.14 14.20 13.81
CA GLN A 220 0.70 13.65 12.56
C GLN A 220 0.95 12.14 12.56
N VAL A 221 1.07 11.51 13.73
CA VAL A 221 1.46 10.10 13.85
C VAL A 221 0.24 9.21 14.11
N ASN A 222 -0.15 8.43 13.11
CA ASN A 222 -1.21 7.41 13.24
C ASN A 222 -0.75 6.29 14.19
N PRO A 223 -1.66 5.64 14.94
CA PRO A 223 -3.12 5.85 14.97
C PRO A 223 -3.60 6.99 15.88
N GLY A 224 -2.72 7.60 16.69
CA GLY A 224 -3.11 8.59 17.72
C GLY A 224 -3.81 9.84 17.17
N THR A 225 -3.62 10.17 15.90
CA THR A 225 -4.32 11.27 15.20
C THR A 225 -5.83 11.05 15.06
N ARG A 226 -6.30 9.79 15.19
CA ARG A 226 -7.71 9.45 15.02
C ARG A 226 -8.56 9.77 16.24
N LEU A 227 -7.95 9.85 17.44
CA LEU A 227 -8.65 10.09 18.70
C LEU A 227 -9.62 11.29 18.65
N PRO A 228 -9.21 12.48 18.16
CA PRO A 228 -10.14 13.61 18.05
C PRO A 228 -11.33 13.43 17.12
N ARG A 229 -11.30 12.44 16.22
CA ARG A 229 -12.41 12.15 15.30
C ARG A 229 -13.46 11.24 15.92
N GLU A 230 -13.11 10.50 16.96
CA GLU A 230 -14.02 9.65 17.71
C GLU A 230 -14.89 10.45 18.71
N VAL A 231 -14.57 11.74 18.90
CA VAL A 231 -15.39 12.67 19.68
C VAL A 231 -16.68 12.96 18.92
N LYS A 232 -17.83 12.76 19.58
CA LYS A 232 -19.17 13.01 19.02
C LYS A 232 -19.33 14.45 18.52
N GLU A 233 -20.14 14.62 17.48
CA GLU A 233 -20.51 15.95 16.99
C GLU A 233 -21.24 16.74 18.09
N GLY A 234 -21.00 18.05 18.18
CA GLY A 234 -21.53 18.91 19.24
C GLY A 234 -20.77 18.85 20.57
N VAL A 235 -19.80 17.94 20.74
CA VAL A 235 -18.88 17.94 21.89
C VAL A 235 -17.66 18.81 21.56
N PRO A 236 -17.33 19.83 22.39
CA PRO A 236 -16.20 20.72 22.13
C PRO A 236 -14.85 20.00 22.13
N ARG A 237 -13.97 20.39 21.22
CA ARG A 237 -12.56 19.98 21.18
C ARG A 237 -11.69 21.22 21.33
N VAL A 238 -10.83 21.23 22.34
CA VAL A 238 -9.95 22.36 22.65
C VAL A 238 -8.52 21.98 22.31
N LEU A 239 -7.89 22.72 21.39
CA LEU A 239 -6.48 22.59 21.07
C LEU A 239 -5.67 23.66 21.80
N VAL A 240 -4.67 23.22 22.57
CA VAL A 240 -3.63 24.05 23.17
C VAL A 240 -2.29 23.64 22.57
N ASN A 241 -1.77 24.43 21.63
CA ASN A 241 -0.56 24.06 20.91
C ASN A 241 0.14 25.29 20.30
N MET A 242 1.41 25.18 19.91
CA MET A 242 2.11 26.29 19.24
C MET A 242 1.51 26.64 17.87
N GLU A 243 1.00 25.61 17.16
CA GLU A 243 0.42 25.72 15.83
C GLU A 243 -0.89 24.92 15.75
N LYS A 244 -1.69 25.14 14.69
CA LYS A 244 -2.86 24.29 14.43
C LYS A 244 -2.43 22.84 14.18
N ALA A 245 -3.23 21.89 14.63
CA ALA A 245 -2.95 20.46 14.51
C ALA A 245 -4.19 19.71 14.00
N GLY A 246 -3.99 18.80 13.05
CA GLY A 246 -5.07 17.98 12.49
C GLY A 246 -6.20 18.81 11.86
N ASP A 247 -7.44 18.34 12.05
CA ASP A 247 -8.67 19.03 11.62
C ASP A 247 -9.29 19.90 12.71
N ILE A 248 -8.57 20.18 13.81
CA ILE A 248 -9.14 20.92 14.94
C ILE A 248 -9.30 22.40 14.57
N GLY A 249 -10.50 22.93 14.82
CA GLY A 249 -10.95 24.24 14.35
C GLY A 249 -11.84 24.17 13.10
N SER A 250 -12.21 22.96 12.66
CA SER A 250 -13.15 22.75 11.55
C SER A 250 -14.61 22.65 12.00
N ARG A 251 -14.87 22.21 13.24
CA ARG A 251 -16.22 22.17 13.83
C ARG A 251 -16.57 23.51 14.48
N SER A 252 -17.86 23.82 14.59
CA SER A 252 -18.35 25.04 15.25
C SER A 252 -17.98 25.09 16.73
N GLU A 253 -17.84 23.94 17.39
CA GLU A 253 -17.56 23.80 18.81
C GLU A 253 -16.05 23.72 19.12
N ASP A 254 -15.21 23.68 18.09
CA ASP A 254 -13.76 23.61 18.29
C ASP A 254 -13.20 24.96 18.74
N VAL A 255 -12.26 24.92 19.70
CA VAL A 255 -11.53 26.10 20.15
C VAL A 255 -10.03 25.85 20.04
N CYS A 256 -9.30 26.74 19.36
CA CYS A 256 -7.85 26.64 19.22
C CYS A 256 -7.17 27.82 19.94
N ILE A 257 -6.42 27.53 21.00
CA ILE A 257 -5.57 28.49 21.71
C ILE A 257 -4.12 28.21 21.33
N LEU A 258 -3.50 29.16 20.63
CA LEU A 258 -2.13 29.02 20.15
C LEU A 258 -1.12 29.62 21.13
N GLY A 259 -0.08 28.85 21.48
CA GLY A 259 0.98 29.26 22.39
C GLY A 259 1.58 28.09 23.19
N SER A 260 2.51 28.41 24.09
CA SER A 260 3.11 27.43 24.99
C SER A 260 2.04 26.80 25.89
N CYS A 261 2.08 25.47 26.03
CA CYS A 261 1.13 24.75 26.87
C CYS A 261 1.18 25.25 28.32
N ASP A 262 2.38 25.45 28.88
CA ASP A 262 2.54 25.90 30.25
C ASP A 262 1.97 27.31 30.47
N ASP A 263 2.18 28.23 29.53
CA ASP A 263 1.68 29.61 29.65
C ASP A 263 0.16 29.67 29.54
N ILE A 264 -0.42 28.90 28.60
CA ILE A 264 -1.87 28.82 28.44
C ILE A 264 -2.51 28.16 29.67
N VAL A 265 -1.90 27.09 30.19
CA VAL A 265 -2.35 26.41 31.41
C VAL A 265 -2.34 27.35 32.61
N ARG A 266 -1.30 28.18 32.79
CA ARG A 266 -1.30 29.18 33.87
C ARG A 266 -2.44 30.18 33.72
N LYS A 267 -2.67 30.70 32.51
CA LYS A 267 -3.79 31.62 32.25
C LYS A 267 -5.15 30.96 32.51
N LEU A 268 -5.31 29.69 32.14
CA LEU A 268 -6.50 28.91 32.46
C LEU A 268 -6.65 28.73 33.97
N ALA A 269 -5.58 28.37 34.69
CA ALA A 269 -5.57 28.24 36.14
C ALA A 269 -5.96 29.55 36.85
N ASP A 270 -5.44 30.68 36.39
CA ASP A 270 -5.81 32.01 36.88
C ASP A 270 -7.31 32.27 36.66
N ALA A 271 -7.84 31.96 35.47
CA ALA A 271 -9.27 32.10 35.15
C ALA A 271 -10.16 31.16 36.00
N PHE A 272 -9.65 30.01 36.44
CA PHE A 272 -10.35 29.10 37.36
C PHE A 272 -10.25 29.52 38.84
N GLY A 273 -9.27 30.36 39.20
CA GLY A 273 -8.84 30.53 40.59
C GLY A 273 -8.14 29.29 41.14
N TRP A 274 -7.44 28.51 40.30
CA TRP A 274 -6.74 27.27 40.65
C TRP A 274 -5.21 27.40 40.71
N THR A 275 -4.68 28.61 40.57
CA THR A 275 -3.24 28.89 40.47
C THR A 275 -2.44 28.30 41.64
N ASP A 276 -2.90 28.50 42.87
CA ASP A 276 -2.22 28.00 44.07
C ASP A 276 -2.23 26.47 44.14
N GLU A 277 -3.35 25.82 43.76
CA GLU A 277 -3.46 24.36 43.72
C GLU A 277 -2.54 23.76 42.65
N LEU A 278 -2.48 24.38 41.47
CA LEU A 278 -1.64 23.96 40.36
C LEU A 278 -0.15 24.05 40.70
N GLU A 279 0.31 25.20 41.21
CA GLU A 279 1.72 25.38 41.56
C GLU A 279 2.12 24.51 42.76
N LYS A 280 1.21 24.24 43.70
CA LYS A 280 1.44 23.27 44.78
C LYS A 280 1.64 21.84 44.24
N ILE A 281 0.75 21.36 43.36
CA ILE A 281 0.90 20.02 42.74
C ILE A 281 2.23 19.91 42.01
N ARG A 282 2.61 20.94 41.24
CA ARG A 282 3.89 20.98 40.53
C ARG A 282 5.07 20.94 41.50
N ALA A 283 5.06 21.76 42.54
CA ALA A 283 6.12 21.82 43.55
C ALA A 283 6.28 20.47 44.27
N ASP A 284 5.18 19.84 44.68
CA ASP A 284 5.19 18.53 45.34
C ASP A 284 5.74 17.43 44.42
N ALA A 285 5.35 17.42 43.14
CA ALA A 285 5.85 16.47 42.15
C ALA A 285 7.36 16.64 41.88
N VAL A 286 7.81 17.90 41.74
CA VAL A 286 9.23 18.22 41.56
C VAL A 286 10.05 17.82 42.80
N ALA A 287 9.56 18.11 44.00
CA ALA A 287 10.24 17.77 45.25
C ALA A 287 10.35 16.24 45.47
N LYS A 288 9.37 15.45 45.00
CA LYS A 288 9.47 13.98 44.99
C LYS A 288 10.61 13.49 44.09
N LYS A 289 10.78 14.10 42.92
CA LYS A 289 11.88 13.80 41.99
C LYS A 289 13.25 14.27 42.48
N GLU A 290 13.33 15.37 43.22
CA GLU A 290 14.62 15.86 43.78
C GLU A 290 15.23 14.95 44.85
N LYS A 291 14.45 14.00 45.39
CA LYS A 291 14.98 12.96 46.29
C LYS A 291 15.68 11.82 45.53
N GLU A 292 15.56 11.76 44.21
CA GLU A 292 16.28 10.83 43.34
C GLU A 292 17.62 11.48 42.92
N GLN A 293 18.74 10.76 43.03
CA GLN A 293 20.07 11.33 42.76
C GLN A 293 20.18 11.90 41.33
N PRO A 294 20.75 13.09 41.12
CA PRO A 294 20.98 13.64 39.79
C PRO A 294 21.95 12.73 39.00
N TYR A 295 21.55 12.36 37.79
CA TYR A 295 22.37 11.56 36.89
C TYR A 295 23.53 12.40 36.33
N HIS A 296 24.77 12.02 36.66
CA HIS A 296 26.00 12.65 36.19
C HIS A 296 26.64 11.83 35.04
N GLY A 297 25.87 11.52 33.99
CA GLY A 297 26.38 10.80 32.83
C GLY A 297 26.97 11.71 31.73
N PRO A 298 27.60 11.10 30.71
CA PRO A 298 28.16 11.81 29.56
C PRO A 298 27.07 12.52 28.75
N SER A 299 27.44 13.62 28.08
CA SER A 299 26.49 14.36 27.26
C SER A 299 26.12 13.60 25.98
N LEU A 300 24.96 13.93 25.40
CA LEU A 300 24.52 13.31 24.13
C LEU A 300 25.54 13.53 23.01
N ASP A 301 26.16 14.70 22.96
CA ASP A 301 27.11 15.06 21.92
C ASP A 301 28.42 14.25 22.09
N GLU A 302 28.90 14.05 23.34
CA GLU A 302 30.05 13.17 23.65
C GLU A 302 29.79 11.70 23.23
N LEU A 303 28.58 11.18 23.50
CA LEU A 303 28.24 9.80 23.13
C LEU A 303 28.11 9.62 21.61
N ILE A 304 27.54 10.60 20.91
CA ILE A 304 27.41 10.58 19.45
C ILE A 304 28.79 10.65 18.79
N GLU A 305 29.69 11.51 19.27
CA GLU A 305 31.07 11.58 18.78
C GLU A 305 31.81 10.26 19.00
N LYS A 306 31.68 9.66 20.19
CA LYS A 306 32.29 8.36 20.51
C LYS A 306 31.76 7.25 19.60
N LEU A 307 30.45 7.17 19.37
CA LEU A 307 29.84 6.22 18.44
C LEU A 307 30.29 6.46 16.99
N ALA A 308 30.34 7.72 16.55
CA ALA A 308 30.77 8.08 15.20
C ALA A 308 32.27 7.79 14.97
N ALA A 309 33.11 7.96 15.99
CA ALA A 309 34.52 7.60 15.96
C ALA A 309 34.72 6.08 15.90
N LYS A 310 34.02 5.31 16.75
CA LYS A 310 34.05 3.83 16.72
C LYS A 310 33.64 3.30 15.34
N ARG A 311 32.62 3.91 14.70
CA ARG A 311 32.17 3.56 13.34
C ARG A 311 33.16 3.92 12.23
N ARG A 312 34.11 4.83 12.47
CA ARG A 312 35.18 5.21 11.52
C ARG A 312 36.42 4.33 11.67
N GLU A 313 36.76 3.91 12.90
CA GLU A 313 37.88 3.01 13.19
C GLU A 313 37.54 1.55 12.87
N ASP A 314 36.32 1.10 13.19
CA ASP A 314 35.84 -0.22 12.81
C ASP A 314 35.24 -0.17 11.39
N SER A 315 36.07 -0.48 10.39
CA SER A 315 35.57 -1.00 9.09
C SER A 315 34.94 -2.40 9.23
N LYS A 316 34.54 -2.79 10.44
CA LYS A 316 34.02 -4.09 10.81
C LYS A 316 32.64 -3.89 11.42
N ILE A 317 31.65 -4.39 10.68
CA ILE A 317 30.49 -5.14 11.17
C ILE A 317 30.29 -5.04 12.69
N SER A 318 29.17 -4.44 13.13
CA SER A 318 28.83 -4.34 14.57
C SER A 318 28.93 -5.70 15.26
N ASP A 319 29.27 -5.73 16.55
CA ASP A 319 29.45 -6.99 17.29
C ASP A 319 28.23 -7.93 17.19
N GLY A 320 27.01 -7.36 17.12
CA GLY A 320 25.78 -8.12 16.85
C GLY A 320 25.73 -8.73 15.44
N HIS A 321 26.19 -7.99 14.43
CA HIS A 321 26.27 -8.45 13.05
C HIS A 321 27.43 -9.44 12.85
N ARG A 322 28.51 -9.32 13.64
CA ARG A 322 29.63 -10.27 13.71
C ARG A 322 29.18 -11.59 14.32
N ASN A 323 28.50 -11.58 15.46
CA ASN A 323 27.97 -12.78 16.10
C ASN A 323 26.92 -13.48 15.24
N MET A 324 26.07 -12.71 14.53
CA MET A 324 25.14 -13.25 13.54
C MET A 324 25.87 -13.87 12.35
N LEU A 325 26.90 -13.20 11.81
CA LEU A 325 27.70 -13.71 10.70
C LEU A 325 28.52 -14.93 11.09
N GLU A 326 29.14 -14.98 12.26
CA GLU A 326 29.87 -16.14 12.75
C GLU A 326 28.95 -17.35 12.88
N GLY A 327 27.70 -17.17 13.34
CA GLY A 327 26.67 -18.21 13.32
C GLY A 327 26.24 -18.62 11.91
N HIS A 328 26.01 -17.65 11.00
CA HIS A 328 25.62 -17.92 9.61
C HIS A 328 26.76 -18.55 8.78
N LEU A 329 28.00 -18.16 9.03
CA LEU A 329 29.20 -18.66 8.36
C LEU A 329 29.54 -20.05 8.86
N ALA A 330 29.44 -20.33 10.17
CA ALA A 330 29.56 -21.70 10.69
C ALA A 330 28.52 -22.65 10.05
N GLN A 331 27.31 -22.17 9.79
CA GLN A 331 26.26 -22.93 9.11
C GLN A 331 26.52 -23.08 7.59
N LYS A 332 27.01 -22.04 6.90
CA LYS A 332 27.30 -22.05 5.45
C LYS A 332 28.58 -22.80 5.07
N PHE A 333 29.64 -22.74 5.89
CA PHE A 333 30.90 -23.45 5.64
C PHE A 333 30.85 -24.95 5.93
N SER A 334 29.72 -25.44 6.46
CA SER A 334 29.44 -26.89 6.55
C SER A 334 29.33 -27.58 5.18
N GLN A 335 29.33 -26.83 4.07
CA GLN A 335 29.14 -27.32 2.70
C GLN A 335 30.42 -27.37 1.83
N LEU A 336 31.59 -27.01 2.37
CA LEU A 336 32.86 -27.17 1.63
C LEU A 336 33.19 -28.66 1.46
N LEU A 337 33.30 -29.13 0.21
CA LEU A 337 33.66 -30.51 -0.10
C LEU A 337 35.15 -30.74 0.22
N PRO A 338 35.51 -31.70 1.10
CA PRO A 338 36.90 -32.05 1.36
C PRO A 338 37.59 -32.58 0.10
N LYS A 339 38.90 -32.32 -0.06
CA LYS A 339 39.73 -32.82 -1.18
C LYS A 339 39.56 -34.33 -1.44
N ARG A 340 39.36 -35.09 -0.36
CA ARG A 340 39.10 -36.54 -0.36
C ARG A 340 37.79 -36.96 -1.04
N GLU A 341 36.77 -36.09 -1.05
CA GLU A 341 35.49 -36.36 -1.73
C GLU A 341 35.53 -36.02 -3.23
N ILE A 342 36.40 -35.09 -3.63
CA ILE A 342 36.70 -34.76 -5.03
C ILE A 342 37.49 -35.91 -5.67
N ASP A 343 38.51 -36.41 -4.96
CA ASP A 343 39.34 -37.54 -5.43
C ASP A 343 38.51 -38.84 -5.62
N ASN A 344 37.47 -39.04 -4.80
CA ASN A 344 36.58 -40.20 -4.83
C ASN A 344 35.42 -40.07 -5.84
N ARG A 345 35.32 -38.97 -6.60
CA ARG A 345 34.28 -38.72 -7.63
C ARG A 345 32.85 -39.03 -7.16
N ASN A 346 32.47 -38.52 -5.99
CA ASN A 346 31.14 -38.79 -5.44
C ASN A 346 30.02 -38.14 -6.29
N THR A 347 28.76 -38.48 -5.99
CA THR A 347 27.57 -38.05 -6.72
C THR A 347 27.47 -36.53 -6.90
N LYS A 348 27.97 -35.72 -5.95
CA LYS A 348 27.96 -34.25 -6.03
C LYS A 348 29.00 -33.71 -7.03
N TYR A 349 30.18 -34.33 -7.10
CA TYR A 349 31.20 -33.99 -8.10
C TYR A 349 30.71 -34.28 -9.52
N ILE A 350 30.07 -35.44 -9.72
CA ILE A 350 29.51 -35.86 -11.01
C ILE A 350 28.36 -34.94 -11.46
N GLN A 351 27.50 -34.52 -10.54
CA GLN A 351 26.42 -33.58 -10.83
C GLN A 351 26.95 -32.20 -11.23
N ALA A 352 28.00 -31.71 -10.56
CA ALA A 352 28.63 -30.43 -10.89
C ALA A 352 29.37 -30.45 -12.24
N SER A 353 30.03 -31.56 -12.59
CA SER A 353 30.75 -31.69 -13.87
C SER A 353 29.85 -31.77 -15.11
N ASN A 354 28.55 -32.03 -14.92
CA ASN A 354 27.56 -32.13 -16.00
C ASN A 354 26.83 -30.80 -16.28
N VAL A 355 27.15 -29.73 -15.56
CA VAL A 355 26.59 -28.39 -15.79
C VAL A 355 27.35 -27.72 -16.92
N PHE A 356 26.64 -27.42 -18.01
CA PHE A 356 27.21 -26.74 -19.18
C PHE A 356 27.78 -25.36 -18.75
N ASN A 357 29.04 -25.07 -19.11
CA ASN A 357 29.82 -23.88 -18.68
C ASN A 357 30.24 -23.81 -17.19
N CYS A 358 30.23 -24.91 -16.43
CA CYS A 358 30.75 -24.92 -15.06
C CYS A 358 32.20 -25.44 -14.99
N ASN A 359 33.15 -24.57 -14.68
CA ASN A 359 34.56 -24.90 -14.46
C ASN A 359 34.79 -25.27 -12.99
N ILE A 360 35.21 -26.51 -12.72
CA ILE A 360 35.59 -26.94 -11.37
C ILE A 360 37.08 -26.67 -11.17
N VAL A 361 37.39 -25.71 -10.29
CA VAL A 361 38.77 -25.27 -10.00
C VAL A 361 39.18 -25.57 -8.56
N SER A 362 40.49 -25.66 -8.29
CA SER A 362 40.99 -25.80 -6.92
C SER A 362 40.77 -24.53 -6.10
N VAL A 363 40.73 -24.67 -4.77
CA VAL A 363 40.68 -23.53 -3.83
C VAL A 363 41.84 -22.55 -4.02
N ASP A 364 42.97 -23.03 -4.54
CA ASP A 364 44.16 -22.21 -4.79
C ASP A 364 43.91 -21.13 -5.84
N TRP A 365 42.98 -21.33 -6.79
CA TRP A 365 42.57 -20.29 -7.74
C TRP A 365 42.03 -19.04 -7.04
N LEU A 366 41.26 -19.25 -5.95
CA LEU A 366 40.65 -18.17 -5.18
C LEU A 366 41.71 -17.44 -4.34
N ILE A 367 42.65 -18.19 -3.77
CA ILE A 367 43.76 -17.65 -2.96
C ILE A 367 44.69 -16.85 -3.85
N ASP A 368 45.12 -17.41 -4.98
CA ASP A 368 46.07 -16.78 -5.89
C ASP A 368 45.45 -15.57 -6.61
N SER A 369 44.16 -15.62 -6.95
CA SER A 369 43.45 -14.45 -7.52
C SER A 369 43.25 -13.33 -6.50
N HIS A 370 43.10 -13.68 -5.21
CA HIS A 370 43.02 -12.70 -4.12
C HIS A 370 44.37 -12.02 -3.91
N ASP A 371 45.45 -12.79 -3.84
CA ASP A 371 46.80 -12.28 -3.63
C ASP A 371 47.29 -11.47 -4.83
N ALA A 372 46.93 -11.86 -6.05
CA ALA A 372 47.22 -11.11 -7.27
C ALA A 372 46.35 -9.86 -7.46
N LYS A 373 45.31 -9.66 -6.61
CA LYS A 373 44.30 -8.60 -6.71
C LYS A 373 43.63 -8.49 -8.09
N LYS A 374 43.60 -9.58 -8.84
CA LYS A 374 42.97 -9.70 -10.16
C LYS A 374 42.57 -11.15 -10.39
N LEU A 375 41.50 -11.37 -11.14
CA LEU A 375 41.06 -12.70 -11.51
C LEU A 375 42.09 -13.36 -12.43
N LEU A 376 42.65 -14.48 -11.97
CA LEU A 376 43.56 -15.29 -12.77
C LEU A 376 42.77 -16.23 -13.70
N PRO A 377 43.32 -16.61 -14.87
CA PRO A 377 42.65 -17.53 -15.78
C PRO A 377 42.34 -18.88 -15.10
N GLU A 378 41.07 -19.29 -15.13
CA GLU A 378 40.59 -20.53 -14.50
C GLU A 378 41.24 -21.80 -15.08
N LYS A 379 41.66 -21.73 -16.36
CA LYS A 379 42.21 -22.86 -17.12
C LYS A 379 43.39 -23.57 -16.44
N ASP A 380 44.18 -22.83 -15.68
CA ASP A 380 45.42 -23.32 -15.06
C ASP A 380 45.14 -24.03 -13.72
N TYR A 381 43.89 -23.98 -13.24
CA TYR A 381 43.44 -24.50 -11.94
C TYR A 381 42.31 -25.54 -12.06
N LEU A 382 41.98 -25.96 -13.28
CA LEU A 382 40.94 -26.96 -13.57
C LEU A 382 41.38 -28.37 -13.13
N PHE A 383 40.43 -29.16 -12.62
CA PHE A 383 40.65 -30.60 -12.42
C PHE A 383 40.64 -31.37 -13.76
N PRO A 384 41.46 -32.43 -13.95
CA PRO A 384 41.60 -33.13 -15.23
C PRO A 384 40.29 -33.84 -15.68
N SER A 385 39.76 -33.52 -16.87
CA SER A 385 38.58 -34.21 -17.45
C SER A 385 39.00 -35.35 -18.40
N THR A 386 38.40 -36.53 -18.27
CA THR A 386 38.52 -37.63 -19.26
C THR A 386 37.39 -37.53 -20.28
N LYS A 387 37.70 -37.23 -21.55
CA LYS A 387 36.81 -37.45 -22.70
C LYS A 387 37.28 -38.70 -23.48
N SER A 388 36.35 -39.58 -23.83
CA SER A 388 36.45 -40.48 -24.98
C SER A 388 35.13 -40.44 -25.77
N ASP A 389 35.23 -39.93 -26.99
CA ASP A 389 34.53 -40.24 -28.24
C ASP A 389 33.03 -40.62 -28.26
N SER A 390 32.24 -39.83 -28.99
CA SER A 390 31.71 -40.26 -30.30
C SER A 390 30.92 -39.14 -31.00
N LYS A 391 31.09 -39.08 -32.33
CA LYS A 391 30.51 -38.16 -33.30
C LYS A 391 29.13 -38.64 -33.80
N SER A 392 28.29 -37.71 -34.25
CA SER A 392 27.32 -37.86 -35.37
C SER A 392 26.81 -36.45 -35.71
N ASP A 393 27.28 -35.82 -36.79
CA ASP A 393 26.79 -35.88 -38.18
C ASP A 393 25.50 -35.06 -38.40
N ASP A 394 25.69 -33.86 -38.96
CA ASP A 394 24.70 -33.08 -39.70
C ASP A 394 24.58 -33.64 -41.14
N GLU A 395 23.37 -33.70 -41.70
CA GLU A 395 22.98 -32.93 -42.91
C GLU A 395 21.61 -33.36 -43.52
N GLN A 396 20.82 -32.32 -43.81
CA GLN A 396 19.94 -32.08 -44.98
C GLN A 396 18.82 -33.06 -45.40
N ASN A 397 17.58 -32.55 -45.44
CA ASN A 397 16.91 -32.16 -46.70
C ASN A 397 15.53 -31.54 -46.44
N GLY A 398 15.18 -30.51 -47.22
CA GLY A 398 13.86 -29.87 -47.24
C GLY A 398 12.90 -30.50 -48.25
N ASP A 399 11.65 -30.04 -48.24
CA ASP A 399 10.93 -29.61 -49.44
C ASP A 399 9.59 -28.95 -49.08
N GLU A 400 9.24 -27.94 -49.88
CA GLU A 400 7.99 -27.19 -49.90
C GLU A 400 6.88 -27.98 -50.62
N GLN A 401 5.61 -27.77 -50.24
CA GLN A 401 4.51 -27.70 -51.21
C GLN A 401 3.23 -27.04 -50.64
N ASP A 402 2.70 -26.13 -51.45
CA ASP A 402 1.48 -25.31 -51.30
C ASP A 402 0.16 -26.11 -51.26
N GLY A 403 -0.85 -25.51 -50.65
CA GLY A 403 -2.27 -25.91 -50.76
C GLY A 403 -3.21 -24.95 -50.02
N ASP A 404 -3.95 -24.14 -50.79
CA ASP A 404 -4.81 -23.03 -50.37
C ASP A 404 -6.21 -23.45 -49.83
N GLU A 405 -6.82 -22.50 -49.10
CA GLU A 405 -8.22 -22.35 -48.66
C GLU A 405 -8.88 -23.33 -47.65
N GLN A 406 -9.03 -22.86 -46.40
CA GLN A 406 -10.37 -22.62 -45.82
C GLN A 406 -10.31 -21.78 -44.53
N LYS A 407 -10.84 -20.56 -44.61
CA LYS A 407 -11.15 -19.67 -43.47
C LYS A 407 -12.02 -20.38 -42.43
N ARG A 408 -11.49 -20.64 -41.24
CA ARG A 408 -12.28 -20.86 -40.02
C ARG A 408 -11.55 -20.30 -38.80
N ASN A 409 -12.29 -19.52 -38.01
CA ASN A 409 -11.91 -18.90 -36.75
C ASN A 409 -11.08 -19.82 -35.85
N ASP A 410 -9.80 -19.51 -35.67
CA ASP A 410 -8.96 -20.15 -34.67
C ASP A 410 -8.76 -19.25 -33.44
N LYS A 411 -9.34 -19.74 -32.34
CA LYS A 411 -8.89 -19.73 -30.93
C LYS A 411 -7.97 -18.58 -30.51
N LYS A 412 -8.56 -17.53 -29.92
CA LYS A 412 -7.83 -16.47 -29.21
C LYS A 412 -7.75 -16.74 -27.69
N LYS A 413 -6.54 -16.58 -27.14
CA LYS A 413 -6.17 -16.73 -25.73
C LYS A 413 -6.39 -15.41 -25.00
N ARG A 414 -7.29 -15.37 -24.02
CA ARG A 414 -7.59 -14.14 -23.24
C ARG A 414 -6.47 -13.75 -22.27
N THR A 415 -5.57 -12.86 -22.70
CA THR A 415 -4.54 -12.21 -21.88
C THR A 415 -5.00 -10.79 -21.47
N LEU A 416 -4.36 -10.18 -20.44
CA LEU A 416 -4.61 -8.76 -20.14
C LEU A 416 -4.28 -7.84 -21.35
N GLU A 417 -3.36 -8.28 -22.19
CA GLU A 417 -2.98 -7.63 -23.44
C GLU A 417 -4.14 -7.50 -24.45
N GLU A 418 -5.04 -8.48 -24.54
CA GLU A 418 -6.24 -8.37 -25.39
C GLU A 418 -7.18 -7.26 -24.91
N VAL A 419 -7.33 -7.10 -23.58
CA VAL A 419 -8.12 -6.00 -22.98
C VAL A 419 -7.47 -4.66 -23.31
N LEU A 420 -6.14 -4.59 -23.30
CA LEU A 420 -5.37 -3.42 -23.69
C LEU A 420 -5.31 -3.20 -25.22
N ALA A 421 -5.91 -4.10 -26.02
CA ALA A 421 -6.08 -4.03 -27.49
C ALA A 421 -4.77 -3.84 -28.29
N VAL A 422 -3.90 -4.87 -28.27
CA VAL A 422 -2.75 -4.98 -29.17
C VAL A 422 -3.08 -5.96 -30.30
N ASP A 423 -3.36 -5.46 -31.50
CA ASP A 423 -3.40 -6.28 -32.73
C ASP A 423 -2.14 -5.93 -33.52
N ASP A 424 -1.02 -6.59 -33.23
CA ASP A 424 0.22 -6.48 -34.01
C ASP A 424 0.12 -7.36 -35.29
N GLY A 425 -0.86 -7.05 -36.13
CA GLY A 425 -0.87 -7.50 -37.52
C GLY A 425 0.21 -6.79 -38.33
N PRO A 426 0.72 -7.38 -39.44
CA PRO A 426 1.89 -6.90 -40.18
C PRO A 426 1.70 -5.59 -40.99
N ALA A 427 0.79 -4.72 -40.58
CA ALA A 427 0.65 -3.36 -41.09
C ALA A 427 0.28 -2.43 -39.94
N ALA A 428 1.29 -1.83 -39.30
CA ALA A 428 1.14 -0.89 -38.20
C ALA A 428 0.28 0.33 -38.60
N LYS A 429 -1.03 0.26 -38.30
CA LYS A 429 -1.85 1.46 -38.20
C LYS A 429 -1.38 2.22 -36.97
N LYS A 430 -0.99 3.49 -37.13
CA LYS A 430 -0.64 4.37 -36.01
C LYS A 430 -1.75 4.31 -34.95
N PRO A 431 -1.42 4.18 -33.65
CA PRO A 431 -2.43 4.15 -32.60
C PRO A 431 -3.27 5.44 -32.63
N LYS A 432 -4.58 5.29 -32.38
CA LYS A 432 -5.55 6.38 -32.41
C LYS A 432 -5.26 7.35 -31.26
N ASP A 433 -5.23 8.64 -31.57
CA ASP A 433 -4.97 9.73 -30.62
C ASP A 433 -6.22 10.00 -29.77
N ALA A 434 -6.20 9.65 -28.48
CA ALA A 434 -7.38 9.74 -27.61
C ALA A 434 -7.76 11.20 -27.27
N GLN A 435 -6.94 12.16 -27.66
CA GLN A 435 -7.22 13.60 -27.56
C GLN A 435 -8.10 14.11 -28.71
N LYS A 436 -8.36 13.30 -29.75
CA LYS A 436 -9.27 13.64 -30.85
C LYS A 436 -10.66 13.06 -30.59
N ALA A 437 -11.64 13.93 -30.46
CA ALA A 437 -13.04 13.56 -30.34
C ALA A 437 -13.57 12.95 -31.65
N ASN A 438 -14.19 11.78 -31.57
CA ASN A 438 -14.88 11.14 -32.70
C ASN A 438 -16.26 11.75 -33.01
N SER A 439 -16.83 12.55 -32.10
CA SER A 439 -18.11 13.22 -32.27
C SER A 439 -18.04 14.69 -31.82
N LYS A 440 -18.83 15.57 -32.45
CA LYS A 440 -18.90 16.99 -32.07
C LYS A 440 -19.63 17.23 -30.73
N ALA A 441 -20.15 16.19 -30.09
CA ALA A 441 -20.93 16.27 -28.86
C ALA A 441 -20.12 15.99 -27.57
N VAL A 442 -18.79 15.79 -27.68
CA VAL A 442 -17.94 15.50 -26.52
C VAL A 442 -17.87 16.70 -25.58
N LYS A 443 -18.39 16.56 -24.35
CA LYS A 443 -18.32 17.59 -23.32
C LYS A 443 -17.08 17.39 -22.46
N VAL A 444 -16.13 18.31 -22.57
CA VAL A 444 -14.90 18.27 -21.79
C VAL A 444 -15.04 19.22 -20.59
N PRO A 445 -14.93 18.71 -19.34
CA PRO A 445 -15.13 19.53 -18.16
C PRO A 445 -14.01 20.56 -17.99
N VAL A 446 -14.42 21.81 -17.79
CA VAL A 446 -13.54 22.88 -17.33
C VAL A 446 -13.03 22.51 -15.94
N ASP A 447 -11.76 22.81 -15.66
CA ASP A 447 -11.16 22.55 -14.34
C ASP A 447 -11.99 23.20 -13.21
N GLU A 448 -12.25 22.42 -12.16
CA GLU A 448 -13.06 22.82 -11.00
C GLU A 448 -12.53 24.08 -10.28
N ALA A 449 -11.23 24.34 -10.35
CA ALA A 449 -10.62 25.53 -9.77
C ALA A 449 -10.68 26.75 -10.69
N CYS A 450 -11.24 26.61 -11.89
CA CYS A 450 -11.51 27.72 -12.79
C CYS A 450 -12.85 28.37 -12.45
N HIS A 451 -12.81 29.66 -12.08
CA HIS A 451 -14.01 30.44 -11.80
C HIS A 451 -14.92 30.68 -13.02
N LEU A 452 -14.47 30.29 -14.22
CA LEU A 452 -15.21 30.40 -15.48
C LEU A 452 -15.96 29.11 -15.87
N SER A 453 -15.94 28.07 -15.02
CA SER A 453 -16.53 26.75 -15.30
C SER A 453 -18.03 26.79 -15.63
N GLY A 454 -18.77 27.80 -15.18
CA GLY A 454 -20.19 27.99 -15.50
C GLY A 454 -20.48 28.79 -16.78
N THR A 455 -19.49 29.47 -17.36
CA THR A 455 -19.68 30.39 -18.50
C THR A 455 -18.87 30.02 -19.74
N HIS A 456 -17.83 29.21 -19.58
CA HIS A 456 -16.93 28.78 -20.64
C HIS A 456 -16.92 27.26 -20.76
N SER A 457 -16.51 26.76 -21.93
CA SER A 457 -16.25 25.35 -22.22
C SER A 457 -14.83 25.19 -22.74
N VAL A 458 -14.26 23.98 -22.67
CA VAL A 458 -12.96 23.68 -23.29
C VAL A 458 -13.10 23.71 -24.81
N HIS A 459 -12.16 24.37 -25.49
CA HIS A 459 -12.14 24.49 -26.93
C HIS A 459 -11.78 23.16 -27.62
N ILE A 460 -12.54 22.84 -28.66
CA ILE A 460 -12.33 21.70 -29.55
C ILE A 460 -12.24 22.28 -30.97
N ASP A 461 -11.16 21.99 -31.68
CA ASP A 461 -10.96 22.53 -33.03
C ASP A 461 -11.80 21.79 -34.09
N GLU A 462 -11.77 22.29 -35.34
CA GLU A 462 -12.51 21.70 -36.46
C GLU A 462 -12.11 20.26 -36.77
N ALA A 463 -10.88 19.86 -36.43
CA ALA A 463 -10.37 18.50 -36.59
C ALA A 463 -10.73 17.58 -35.41
N GLY A 464 -11.50 18.09 -34.44
CA GLY A 464 -11.94 17.38 -33.24
C GLY A 464 -10.87 17.31 -32.15
N LEU A 465 -9.77 18.06 -32.25
CA LEU A 465 -8.70 18.03 -31.25
C LEU A 465 -9.12 18.83 -30.00
N ILE A 466 -9.05 18.17 -28.85
CA ILE A 466 -9.39 18.76 -27.55
C ILE A 466 -8.18 19.52 -26.99
N TRP A 467 -8.33 20.81 -26.71
CA TRP A 467 -7.28 21.65 -26.15
C TRP A 467 -7.24 21.62 -24.60
N ASP A 468 -6.99 20.43 -24.04
CA ASP A 468 -6.75 20.18 -22.61
C ASP A 468 -5.48 19.34 -22.44
N ALA A 469 -4.47 19.89 -21.76
CA ALA A 469 -3.23 19.20 -21.43
C ALA A 469 -3.08 18.98 -19.92
N ALA A 470 -3.05 17.71 -19.50
CA ALA A 470 -2.66 17.30 -18.16
C ALA A 470 -1.20 16.84 -18.17
N LEU A 471 -0.34 17.52 -17.41
CA LEU A 471 1.09 17.22 -17.33
C LEU A 471 1.47 16.75 -15.92
N ASN A 472 2.42 15.82 -15.83
CA ASN A 472 2.96 15.32 -14.56
C ASN A 472 4.48 15.32 -14.56
N GLN A 473 5.08 15.50 -13.38
CA GLN A 473 6.51 15.33 -13.19
C GLN A 473 6.83 14.88 -11.76
N THR A 474 7.53 13.77 -11.65
CA THR A 474 8.05 13.26 -10.40
C THR A 474 9.59 13.22 -10.44
N VAL A 475 10.22 13.76 -9.40
CA VAL A 475 11.67 13.72 -9.19
C VAL A 475 11.93 13.47 -7.70
N SER A 476 12.21 12.21 -7.37
CA SER A 476 12.42 11.74 -6.00
C SER A 476 13.53 12.51 -5.29
N GLY A 477 14.73 12.63 -5.90
CA GLY A 477 15.87 13.35 -5.30
C GLY A 477 15.61 14.81 -4.93
N LYS A 478 14.59 15.45 -5.51
CA LYS A 478 14.18 16.83 -5.19
C LYS A 478 12.91 16.91 -4.34
N ASN A 479 12.37 15.77 -3.87
CA ASN A 479 11.03 15.65 -3.30
C ASN A 479 9.98 16.42 -4.14
N SER A 480 10.07 16.29 -5.46
CA SER A 480 9.19 16.97 -6.40
C SER A 480 8.19 15.97 -6.94
N ASN A 481 6.90 16.23 -6.76
CA ASN A 481 5.82 15.50 -7.39
C ASN A 481 4.76 16.51 -7.80
N LYS A 482 4.78 16.95 -9.06
CA LYS A 482 4.12 18.17 -9.52
C LYS A 482 3.19 17.90 -10.68
N PHE A 483 2.05 18.59 -10.69
CA PHE A 483 1.16 18.65 -11.83
C PHE A 483 1.18 20.02 -12.49
N TYR A 484 0.85 20.04 -13.77
CA TYR A 484 0.57 21.27 -14.53
C TYR A 484 -0.59 20.97 -15.48
N ARG A 485 -1.68 21.73 -15.41
CA ARG A 485 -2.84 21.62 -16.30
C ARG A 485 -2.94 22.87 -17.15
N ILE A 486 -3.32 22.71 -18.41
CA ILE A 486 -3.49 23.78 -19.40
C ILE A 486 -4.81 23.51 -20.12
N GLN A 487 -5.74 24.46 -20.14
CA GLN A 487 -6.98 24.36 -20.90
C GLN A 487 -7.17 25.62 -21.74
N LEU A 488 -7.51 25.46 -23.02
CA LEU A 488 -8.03 26.56 -23.83
C LEU A 488 -9.54 26.60 -23.63
N LEU A 489 -10.06 27.71 -23.15
CA LEU A 489 -11.46 27.94 -22.82
C LEU A 489 -12.08 28.90 -23.83
N VAL A 490 -13.32 28.62 -24.22
CA VAL A 490 -14.14 29.44 -25.11
C VAL A 490 -15.47 29.76 -24.41
N ASP A 491 -15.95 30.99 -24.53
CA ASP A 491 -17.25 31.39 -24.01
C ASP A 491 -18.42 30.80 -24.83
N SER A 492 -19.62 30.83 -24.27
CA SER A 492 -20.83 30.27 -24.93
C SER A 492 -21.16 30.88 -26.31
N THR A 493 -20.69 32.11 -26.57
CA THR A 493 -20.92 32.86 -27.80
C THR A 493 -19.77 32.76 -28.81
N ALA A 494 -18.70 32.02 -28.47
CA ALA A 494 -17.48 31.90 -29.26
C ALA A 494 -16.82 33.25 -29.60
N SER A 495 -17.04 34.25 -28.74
CA SER A 495 -16.51 35.61 -28.86
C SER A 495 -15.26 35.86 -28.04
N SER A 496 -14.94 34.99 -27.07
CA SER A 496 -13.77 35.12 -26.21
C SER A 496 -13.07 33.78 -26.02
N TYR A 497 -11.74 33.80 -26.19
CA TYR A 497 -10.86 32.64 -26.02
C TYR A 497 -9.74 32.96 -25.03
N LEU A 498 -9.54 32.07 -24.07
CA LEU A 498 -8.57 32.26 -22.98
C LEU A 498 -7.84 30.95 -22.67
N THR A 499 -6.57 31.03 -22.30
CA THR A 499 -5.81 29.87 -21.82
C THR A 499 -5.73 29.89 -20.31
N TRP A 500 -6.40 28.95 -19.67
CA TRP A 500 -6.31 28.71 -18.25
C TRP A 500 -5.17 27.73 -17.93
N THR A 501 -4.45 27.98 -16.83
CA THR A 501 -3.40 27.11 -16.31
C THR A 501 -3.54 26.89 -14.82
N ARG A 502 -3.18 25.70 -14.32
CA ARG A 502 -3.05 25.41 -12.88
C ARG A 502 -1.89 24.48 -12.61
N TRP A 503 -1.17 24.72 -11.53
CA TRP A 503 -0.01 23.92 -11.17
C TRP A 503 0.17 23.84 -9.67
N GLY A 504 0.77 22.74 -9.23
CA GLY A 504 0.96 22.52 -7.81
C GLY A 504 1.61 21.17 -7.55
N ARG A 505 1.61 20.79 -6.27
CA ARG A 505 1.98 19.45 -5.85
C ARG A 505 0.80 18.51 -6.10
N VAL A 506 1.07 17.30 -6.57
CA VAL A 506 0.02 16.28 -6.83
C VAL A 506 -0.74 15.98 -5.53
N GLY A 507 -2.07 15.95 -5.60
CA GLY A 507 -2.97 15.85 -4.44
C GLY A 507 -3.28 17.17 -3.70
N GLU A 508 -2.75 18.32 -4.14
CA GLU A 508 -3.06 19.64 -3.57
C GLU A 508 -3.72 20.56 -4.61
N HIS A 509 -4.42 21.61 -4.15
CA HIS A 509 -5.14 22.54 -5.04
C HIS A 509 -4.21 23.33 -5.98
N GLY A 510 -3.01 23.71 -5.53
CA GLY A 510 -2.08 24.48 -6.34
C GLY A 510 -2.53 25.92 -6.65
N GLN A 511 -1.79 26.57 -7.55
CA GLN A 511 -2.00 27.94 -8.04
C GLN A 511 -2.56 27.92 -9.47
N SER A 512 -3.39 28.88 -9.85
CA SER A 512 -3.94 29.01 -11.20
C SER A 512 -3.75 30.41 -11.78
N PHE A 513 -3.78 30.48 -13.11
CA PHE A 513 -3.64 31.73 -13.85
C PHE A 513 -4.33 31.64 -15.21
N ILE A 514 -4.92 32.75 -15.67
CA ILE A 514 -5.55 32.89 -16.99
C ILE A 514 -4.67 33.77 -17.87
N LEU A 515 -4.50 33.37 -19.13
CA LEU A 515 -3.62 33.96 -20.14
C LEU A 515 -4.42 34.21 -21.42
N GLY A 516 -3.91 35.09 -22.27
CA GLY A 516 -4.51 35.45 -23.56
C GLY A 516 -5.10 36.85 -23.56
N ASP A 517 -5.52 37.28 -24.74
CA ASP A 517 -6.06 38.61 -25.04
C ASP A 517 -7.53 38.54 -25.50
N ASN A 518 -8.22 37.45 -25.16
CA ASN A 518 -9.57 37.07 -25.62
C ASN A 518 -9.67 36.67 -27.10
N THR A 519 -8.57 36.62 -27.85
CA THR A 519 -8.55 36.11 -29.23
C THR A 519 -8.18 34.63 -29.27
N LEU A 520 -8.69 33.91 -30.28
CA LEU A 520 -8.35 32.49 -30.47
C LEU A 520 -6.85 32.33 -30.71
N GLU A 521 -6.27 33.15 -31.58
CA GLU A 521 -4.85 33.10 -31.92
C GLU A 521 -3.96 33.36 -30.69
N GLY A 522 -4.31 34.35 -29.87
CA GLY A 522 -3.60 34.67 -28.64
C GLY A 522 -3.70 33.55 -27.60
N ALA A 523 -4.89 32.96 -27.43
CA ALA A 523 -5.09 31.83 -26.53
C ALA A 523 -4.30 30.59 -26.97
N GLU A 524 -4.37 30.21 -28.25
CA GLU A 524 -3.62 29.08 -28.81
C GLU A 524 -2.11 29.27 -28.66
N ALA A 525 -1.61 30.48 -28.91
CA ALA A 525 -0.20 30.80 -28.79
C ALA A 525 0.30 30.61 -27.35
N GLU A 526 -0.45 31.11 -26.36
CA GLU A 526 -0.11 30.91 -24.95
C GLU A 526 -0.23 29.43 -24.52
N PHE A 527 -1.24 28.71 -25.00
CA PHE A 527 -1.37 27.27 -24.76
C PHE A 527 -0.14 26.50 -25.26
N LYS A 528 0.20 26.65 -26.54
CA LYS A 528 1.34 25.97 -27.19
C LYS A 528 2.66 26.34 -26.53
N LYS A 529 2.84 27.62 -26.18
CA LYS A 529 4.02 28.12 -25.46
C LYS A 529 4.16 27.46 -24.09
N LYS A 530 3.11 27.47 -23.26
CA LYS A 530 3.16 26.81 -21.95
C LYS A 530 3.38 25.31 -22.06
N PHE A 531 2.72 24.64 -23.00
CA PHE A 531 2.93 23.22 -23.23
C PHE A 531 4.40 22.93 -23.59
N LYS A 532 4.98 23.68 -24.52
CA LYS A 532 6.38 23.54 -24.95
C LYS A 532 7.38 23.88 -23.86
N ASP A 533 7.14 24.92 -23.07
CA ASP A 533 8.03 25.29 -21.96
C ASP A 533 8.14 24.17 -20.91
N LYS A 534 7.00 23.53 -20.60
CA LYS A 534 6.88 22.52 -19.54
C LYS A 534 7.27 21.12 -20.01
N SER A 535 6.81 20.68 -21.18
CA SER A 535 7.10 19.33 -21.71
C SER A 535 8.37 19.28 -22.56
N GLY A 536 8.74 20.41 -23.16
CA GLY A 536 9.79 20.47 -24.18
C GLY A 536 9.34 19.96 -25.56
N LEU A 537 8.08 19.57 -25.74
CA LEU A 537 7.48 19.13 -27.00
C LEU A 537 6.53 20.20 -27.55
N THR A 538 6.34 20.25 -28.86
CA THR A 538 5.26 21.05 -29.45
C THR A 538 3.92 20.34 -29.24
N TRP A 539 2.81 21.08 -29.29
CA TRP A 539 1.48 20.48 -29.08
C TRP A 539 1.15 19.43 -30.13
N GLU A 540 1.61 19.64 -31.37
CA GLU A 540 1.45 18.75 -32.51
C GLU A 540 2.20 17.42 -32.30
N ASN A 541 3.29 17.45 -31.54
CA ASN A 541 4.15 16.31 -31.21
C ASN A 541 3.94 15.81 -29.77
N ARG A 542 2.79 16.12 -29.15
CA ARG A 542 2.49 15.78 -27.74
C ARG A 542 2.58 14.29 -27.40
N LEU A 543 2.51 13.41 -28.40
CA LEU A 543 2.57 11.96 -28.26
C LEU A 543 3.99 11.38 -28.42
N ASP A 544 4.98 12.21 -28.72
CA ASP A 544 6.39 11.82 -28.80
C ASP A 544 6.93 11.45 -27.40
N PRO A 545 8.02 10.66 -27.31
CA PRO A 545 8.62 10.28 -26.05
C PRO A 545 8.95 11.50 -25.15
N PRO A 546 8.68 11.42 -23.83
CA PRO A 546 8.93 12.52 -22.90
C PRO A 546 10.41 12.92 -22.84
N LYS A 547 10.69 14.21 -22.67
CA LYS A 547 12.07 14.71 -22.49
C LYS A 547 12.53 14.55 -21.05
N LYS A 548 13.77 14.09 -20.88
CA LYS A 548 14.39 13.90 -19.56
C LYS A 548 14.33 15.18 -18.72
N GLY A 549 13.83 15.06 -17.48
CA GLY A 549 13.73 16.19 -16.54
C GLY A 549 12.66 17.23 -16.87
N LYS A 550 11.78 16.98 -17.84
CA LYS A 550 10.61 17.80 -18.17
C LYS A 550 9.31 17.14 -17.70
N TYR A 551 8.19 17.84 -17.86
CA TYR A 551 6.88 17.25 -17.58
C TYR A 551 6.48 16.28 -18.70
N THR A 552 5.79 15.21 -18.33
CA THR A 552 5.20 14.25 -19.26
C THR A 552 3.73 14.57 -19.46
N PHE A 553 3.28 14.50 -20.70
CA PHE A 553 1.86 14.60 -21.05
C PHE A 553 1.15 13.29 -20.70
N ILE A 554 0.06 13.40 -19.95
CA ILE A 554 -0.79 12.30 -19.55
C ILE A 554 -2.07 12.39 -20.37
N GLU A 555 -2.23 11.43 -21.28
CA GLU A 555 -3.37 11.35 -22.17
C GLU A 555 -4.65 11.05 -21.36
N ARG A 556 -5.71 11.81 -21.64
CA ARG A 556 -7.02 11.63 -21.02
C ARG A 556 -8.02 11.28 -22.10
N ASN A 557 -8.72 10.16 -21.94
CA ASN A 557 -9.84 9.83 -22.81
C ASN A 557 -11.07 10.64 -22.39
N TYR A 558 -11.63 11.43 -23.30
CA TYR A 558 -12.86 12.21 -23.07
C TYR A 558 -14.08 11.62 -23.77
N GLU A 559 -13.91 10.48 -24.44
CA GLU A 559 -15.04 9.77 -25.03
C GLU A 559 -15.91 9.21 -23.89
N GLU A 560 -17.18 9.62 -23.88
CA GLU A 560 -18.24 9.26 -22.93
C GLU A 560 -18.20 9.95 -21.55
N GLU A 561 -18.26 11.28 -21.53
CA GLU A 561 -18.81 12.03 -20.39
C GLU A 561 -20.10 12.72 -20.81
N ASP A 562 -21.24 12.08 -20.55
CA ASP A 562 -22.49 12.79 -20.24
C ASP A 562 -22.56 12.98 -18.71
N ASP A 563 -21.46 13.47 -18.12
CA ASP A 563 -21.38 13.83 -16.70
C ASP A 563 -21.88 15.26 -16.54
N SER A 564 -23.20 15.43 -16.59
CA SER A 564 -23.87 16.59 -16.02
C SER A 564 -24.28 16.34 -14.57
N GLU A 565 -23.37 15.90 -13.69
CA GLU A 565 -23.67 15.81 -12.25
C GLU A 565 -22.50 16.29 -11.39
N GLY A 566 -22.42 17.62 -11.30
CA GLY A 566 -21.93 18.33 -10.13
C GLY A 566 -22.82 19.56 -9.94
N GLN A 567 -23.58 19.58 -8.84
CA GLN A 567 -24.43 20.67 -8.31
C GLN A 567 -25.95 20.72 -8.59
N ASP A 568 -26.53 19.97 -9.53
CA ASP A 568 -27.97 20.18 -9.88
C ASP A 568 -28.99 19.15 -9.33
N ASP A 569 -28.58 18.17 -8.51
CA ASP A 569 -29.54 17.18 -7.97
C ASP A 569 -30.43 17.69 -6.83
N ALA A 570 -30.07 18.83 -6.21
CA ALA A 570 -30.93 19.46 -5.22
C ALA A 570 -32.10 20.23 -5.86
N GLU A 571 -31.94 20.75 -7.09
CA GLU A 571 -32.98 21.53 -7.77
C GLU A 571 -33.80 20.71 -8.77
N LYS A 572 -33.26 19.64 -9.38
CA LYS A 572 -34.05 18.75 -10.26
C LYS A 572 -34.90 17.72 -9.53
N ALA A 573 -34.67 17.48 -8.24
CA ALA A 573 -35.56 16.68 -7.39
C ALA A 573 -36.94 17.35 -7.18
N ALA A 574 -37.07 18.64 -7.49
CA ALA A 574 -38.33 19.38 -7.35
C ALA A 574 -39.21 19.38 -8.62
N VAL A 575 -38.76 18.83 -9.76
CA VAL A 575 -39.51 18.93 -11.04
C VAL A 575 -39.71 17.59 -11.80
N LYS A 576 -39.23 16.44 -11.29
CA LYS A 576 -39.63 15.12 -11.82
C LYS A 576 -40.80 14.53 -11.05
N GLU A 577 -42.00 15.11 -11.23
CA GLU A 577 -43.24 14.42 -10.89
C GLU A 577 -43.50 13.26 -11.89
N ASN A 578 -43.72 12.06 -11.35
CA ASN A 578 -44.38 10.90 -11.98
C ASN A 578 -43.76 10.25 -13.23
N LYS A 579 -42.60 9.59 -13.11
CA LYS A 579 -42.32 8.35 -13.87
C LYS A 579 -42.24 7.15 -12.90
N PRO A 580 -42.88 6.00 -13.17
CA PRO A 580 -42.81 4.83 -12.31
C PRO A 580 -41.36 4.32 -12.22
N LYS A 581 -40.90 4.04 -11.00
CA LYS A 581 -39.57 3.49 -10.73
C LYS A 581 -39.56 2.04 -11.22
N VAL A 582 -38.81 1.73 -12.28
CA VAL A 582 -38.67 0.36 -12.80
C VAL A 582 -38.03 -0.50 -11.70
N GLU A 583 -38.73 -1.50 -11.19
CA GLU A 583 -38.18 -2.41 -10.17
C GLU A 583 -37.24 -3.45 -10.80
N SER A 584 -36.24 -3.89 -10.04
CA SER A 584 -35.31 -4.95 -10.46
C SER A 584 -36.01 -6.31 -10.49
N ALA A 585 -35.79 -7.08 -11.55
CA ALA A 585 -36.25 -8.47 -11.64
C ALA A 585 -35.28 -9.48 -10.97
N LEU A 586 -34.12 -9.02 -10.49
CA LEU A 586 -33.11 -9.88 -9.89
C LEU A 586 -33.47 -10.28 -8.45
N PRO A 587 -33.10 -11.48 -7.98
CA PRO A 587 -33.21 -11.84 -6.57
C PRO A 587 -32.45 -10.86 -5.67
N ALA A 588 -32.97 -10.58 -4.47
CA ALA A 588 -32.34 -9.64 -3.53
C ALA A 588 -30.85 -9.94 -3.25
N PRO A 589 -30.41 -11.21 -3.02
CA PRO A 589 -28.98 -11.50 -2.87
C PRO A 589 -28.13 -11.10 -4.08
N VAL A 590 -28.68 -11.22 -5.30
CA VAL A 590 -28.00 -10.82 -6.53
C VAL A 590 -27.94 -9.29 -6.63
N GLN A 591 -29.01 -8.58 -6.28
CA GLN A 591 -28.98 -7.11 -6.20
C GLN A 591 -27.92 -6.61 -5.21
N ASP A 592 -27.81 -7.25 -4.04
CA ASP A 592 -26.85 -6.91 -3.00
C ASP A 592 -25.39 -7.05 -3.47
N VAL A 593 -25.06 -8.13 -4.18
CA VAL A 593 -23.68 -8.34 -4.66
C VAL A 593 -23.35 -7.48 -5.88
N ILE A 594 -24.32 -7.24 -6.78
CA ILE A 594 -24.10 -6.36 -7.94
C ILE A 594 -23.92 -4.91 -7.49
N SER A 595 -24.76 -4.42 -6.58
CA SER A 595 -24.59 -3.08 -5.99
C SER A 595 -23.28 -2.96 -5.20
N PHE A 596 -22.80 -4.04 -4.60
CA PHE A 596 -21.51 -4.08 -3.92
C PHE A 596 -20.32 -4.03 -4.89
N ILE A 597 -20.37 -4.78 -5.99
CA ILE A 597 -19.33 -4.84 -7.03
C ILE A 597 -19.21 -3.50 -7.76
N PHE A 598 -20.32 -2.85 -8.08
CA PHE A 598 -20.34 -1.60 -8.85
C PHE A 598 -20.49 -0.35 -7.97
N ASN A 599 -20.01 -0.39 -6.73
CA ASN A 599 -20.11 0.72 -5.79
C ASN A 599 -18.99 1.77 -6.03
N PRO A 600 -19.30 3.02 -6.43
CA PRO A 600 -18.28 4.04 -6.69
C PRO A 600 -17.41 4.38 -5.48
N ALA A 601 -17.97 4.34 -4.25
CA ALA A 601 -17.22 4.64 -3.04
C ALA A 601 -16.15 3.57 -2.74
N HIS A 602 -16.41 2.31 -3.08
CA HIS A 602 -15.40 1.25 -2.96
C HIS A 602 -14.25 1.45 -3.95
N PHE A 603 -14.54 1.95 -5.17
CA PHE A 603 -13.52 2.27 -6.16
C PHE A 603 -12.62 3.41 -5.68
N GLN A 604 -13.23 4.49 -5.17
CA GLN A 604 -12.51 5.61 -4.57
C GLN A 604 -11.65 5.18 -3.37
N SER A 605 -12.19 4.36 -2.47
CA SER A 605 -11.46 3.84 -1.32
C SER A 605 -10.27 2.95 -1.74
N ALA A 606 -10.47 2.09 -2.73
CA ALA A 606 -9.42 1.24 -3.27
C ALA A 606 -8.29 2.07 -3.90
N MET A 607 -8.61 3.03 -4.78
CA MET A 607 -7.63 3.93 -5.40
C MET A 607 -6.85 4.73 -4.34
N ALA A 608 -7.54 5.28 -3.34
CA ALA A 608 -6.91 6.00 -2.23
C ALA A 608 -5.97 5.11 -1.42
N SER A 609 -6.35 3.85 -1.15
CA SER A 609 -5.51 2.88 -0.43
C SER A 609 -4.21 2.54 -1.17
N MET A 610 -4.20 2.70 -2.50
CA MET A 610 -3.05 2.46 -3.36
C MET A 610 -2.31 3.76 -3.72
N SER A 611 -2.63 4.88 -3.07
CA SER A 611 -2.00 6.20 -3.30
C SER A 611 -2.13 6.73 -4.73
N TYR A 612 -3.14 6.31 -5.49
CA TYR A 612 -3.41 6.78 -6.86
C TYR A 612 -4.16 8.12 -6.88
N ASP A 613 -3.76 9.04 -7.76
CA ASP A 613 -4.45 10.34 -7.92
C ASP A 613 -5.65 10.23 -8.90
N ALA A 614 -6.78 9.79 -8.36
CA ALA A 614 -8.03 9.66 -9.10
C ALA A 614 -8.64 11.01 -9.56
N GLN A 615 -8.28 12.13 -8.92
CA GLN A 615 -8.77 13.45 -9.35
C GLN A 615 -8.10 13.87 -10.65
N LYS A 616 -6.79 13.64 -10.75
CA LYS A 616 -6.00 13.98 -11.93
C LYS A 616 -6.29 13.04 -13.10
N LEU A 617 -6.39 11.75 -12.82
CA LEU A 617 -6.63 10.73 -13.83
C LEU A 617 -7.80 9.84 -13.38
N PRO A 618 -9.06 10.29 -13.58
CA PRO A 618 -10.22 9.47 -13.28
C PRO A 618 -10.20 8.18 -14.11
N LEU A 619 -10.74 7.09 -13.55
CA LEU A 619 -10.72 5.75 -14.16
C LEU A 619 -11.20 5.72 -15.61
N GLY A 620 -12.30 6.43 -15.92
CA GLY A 620 -12.86 6.50 -17.27
C GLY A 620 -12.02 7.29 -18.27
N LYS A 621 -10.93 7.93 -17.83
CA LYS A 621 -10.04 8.75 -18.65
C LYS A 621 -8.65 8.14 -18.81
N LEU A 622 -8.38 6.98 -18.21
CA LEU A 622 -7.08 6.33 -18.26
C LEU A 622 -6.85 5.67 -19.63
N SER A 623 -5.88 6.14 -20.41
CA SER A 623 -5.59 5.52 -21.70
C SER A 623 -4.87 4.17 -21.55
N LYS A 624 -5.26 3.18 -22.36
CA LYS A 624 -4.59 1.85 -22.42
C LYS A 624 -3.09 1.96 -22.67
N ARG A 625 -2.68 2.98 -23.44
CA ARG A 625 -1.26 3.30 -23.68
C ARG A 625 -0.53 3.70 -22.39
N THR A 626 -1.15 4.51 -21.54
CA THR A 626 -0.60 4.91 -20.25
C THR A 626 -0.39 3.70 -19.33
N LEU A 627 -1.36 2.79 -19.27
CA LEU A 627 -1.24 1.52 -18.52
C LEU A 627 -0.11 0.64 -19.04
N ARG A 628 -0.02 0.45 -20.36
CA ARG A 628 1.03 -0.36 -21.01
C ARG A 628 2.43 0.22 -20.74
N ASN A 629 2.58 1.54 -20.86
CA ASN A 629 3.83 2.22 -20.52
C ASN A 629 4.20 2.03 -19.04
N GLY A 630 3.21 2.09 -18.13
CA GLY A 630 3.40 1.79 -16.72
C GLY A 630 3.99 0.40 -16.48
N PHE A 631 3.40 -0.64 -17.10
CA PHE A 631 3.92 -2.01 -17.00
C PHE A 631 5.34 -2.14 -17.56
N GLN A 632 5.60 -1.54 -18.73
CA GLN A 632 6.91 -1.59 -19.36
C GLN A 632 8.00 -0.95 -18.48
N ILE A 633 7.73 0.20 -17.84
CA ILE A 633 8.71 0.83 -16.92
C ILE A 633 8.97 -0.06 -15.70
N LEU A 634 7.94 -0.71 -15.14
CA LEU A 634 8.11 -1.65 -14.04
C LEU A 634 8.92 -2.88 -14.45
N LYS A 635 8.79 -3.34 -15.71
CA LYS A 635 9.63 -4.40 -16.28
C LYS A 635 11.09 -3.97 -16.40
N ASP A 636 11.34 -2.78 -16.94
CA ASP A 636 12.68 -2.21 -17.01
C ASP A 636 13.34 -2.05 -15.63
N LEU A 637 12.55 -1.68 -14.60
CA LEU A 637 13.00 -1.63 -13.20
C LEU A 637 13.36 -3.01 -12.64
N SER A 638 12.49 -4.00 -12.87
CA SER A 638 12.69 -5.39 -12.43
C SER A 638 13.95 -6.02 -13.04
N GLU A 639 14.15 -5.83 -14.35
CA GLU A 639 15.36 -6.27 -15.05
C GLU A 639 16.61 -5.60 -14.49
N LEU A 640 16.55 -4.29 -14.22
CA LEU A 640 17.65 -3.53 -13.65
C LEU A 640 18.00 -4.01 -12.24
N ILE A 641 17.01 -4.26 -11.37
CA ILE A 641 17.22 -4.78 -10.01
C ILE A 641 17.84 -6.17 -10.06
N SER A 642 17.36 -7.03 -10.95
CA SER A 642 17.87 -8.40 -11.14
C SER A 642 19.30 -8.40 -11.71
N SER A 643 19.62 -7.42 -12.56
CA SER A 643 20.92 -7.29 -13.22
C SER A 643 21.48 -5.87 -13.11
N PRO A 644 22.12 -5.49 -11.99
CA PRO A 644 22.65 -4.14 -11.77
C PRO A 644 23.66 -3.65 -12.82
N ARG A 645 24.28 -4.56 -13.57
CA ARG A 645 25.19 -4.23 -14.70
C ARG A 645 24.50 -3.45 -15.81
N LEU A 646 23.18 -3.63 -15.98
CA LEU A 646 22.37 -2.89 -16.95
C LEU A 646 22.41 -1.37 -16.72
N ALA A 647 22.68 -0.92 -15.49
CA ALA A 647 22.86 0.50 -15.20
C ALA A 647 23.95 1.14 -16.07
N ALA A 648 25.10 0.46 -16.21
CA ALA A 648 26.22 0.95 -17.00
C ALA A 648 26.02 0.69 -18.51
N SER A 649 25.55 -0.51 -18.89
CA SER A 649 25.47 -0.91 -20.30
C SER A 649 24.26 -0.35 -21.05
N LYS A 650 23.08 -0.28 -20.41
CA LYS A 650 21.82 0.18 -21.02
C LYS A 650 21.54 1.66 -20.71
N TYR A 651 21.83 2.10 -19.48
CA TYR A 651 21.46 3.44 -19.00
C TYR A 651 22.64 4.40 -18.84
N SER A 652 23.87 3.95 -19.09
CA SER A 652 25.11 4.73 -18.99
C SER A 652 25.25 5.50 -17.67
N THR A 653 24.84 4.88 -16.56
CA THR A 653 24.88 5.48 -15.23
C THR A 653 25.11 4.43 -14.13
N ASN A 654 25.08 4.81 -12.86
CA ASN A 654 25.17 3.86 -11.74
C ASN A 654 23.79 3.33 -11.35
N PHE A 655 23.76 2.20 -10.65
CA PHE A 655 22.52 1.52 -10.27
C PHE A 655 21.54 2.44 -9.52
N ALA A 656 22.00 3.19 -8.52
CA ALA A 656 21.13 4.08 -7.75
C ALA A 656 20.46 5.15 -8.62
N ALA A 657 21.22 5.76 -9.54
CA ALA A 657 20.71 6.78 -10.45
C ALA A 657 19.76 6.21 -11.49
N ALA A 658 20.06 5.03 -12.05
CA ALA A 658 19.18 4.35 -13.02
C ALA A 658 17.84 3.95 -12.37
N THR A 659 17.88 3.38 -11.16
CA THR A 659 16.68 2.97 -10.43
C THR A 659 15.83 4.18 -10.01
N GLU A 660 16.46 5.28 -9.58
CA GLU A 660 15.75 6.53 -9.31
C GLU A 660 15.11 7.11 -10.58
N ASP A 661 15.83 7.11 -11.71
CA ASP A 661 15.30 7.64 -12.98
C ASP A 661 14.08 6.85 -13.47
N LEU A 662 14.15 5.51 -13.47
CA LEU A 662 13.01 4.69 -13.86
C LEU A 662 11.84 4.80 -12.85
N SER A 663 12.12 4.89 -11.55
CA SER A 663 11.07 5.14 -10.54
C SER A 663 10.38 6.49 -10.78
N ASN A 664 11.16 7.52 -11.10
CA ASN A 664 10.63 8.84 -11.45
C ASN A 664 9.78 8.79 -12.72
N GLN A 665 10.23 8.05 -13.75
CA GLN A 665 9.45 7.84 -14.98
C GLN A 665 8.12 7.14 -14.70
N TYR A 666 8.13 6.11 -13.84
CA TYR A 666 6.93 5.38 -13.43
C TYR A 666 5.92 6.32 -12.75
N PHE A 667 6.30 7.00 -11.68
CA PHE A 667 5.40 7.91 -10.95
C PHE A 667 5.00 9.17 -11.72
N THR A 668 5.81 9.52 -12.73
CA THR A 668 5.45 10.54 -13.70
C THR A 668 4.33 10.04 -14.62
N THR A 669 4.41 8.79 -15.08
CA THR A 669 3.43 8.17 -15.99
C THR A 669 2.14 7.77 -15.28
N ILE A 670 2.25 7.23 -14.07
CA ILE A 670 1.16 6.77 -13.21
C ILE A 670 1.09 7.72 -12.00
N PRO A 671 0.20 8.72 -12.01
CA PRO A 671 0.20 9.76 -10.98
C PRO A 671 -0.16 9.23 -9.60
N HIS A 672 0.68 9.55 -8.61
CA HIS A 672 0.53 9.14 -7.22
C HIS A 672 0.44 10.34 -6.26
N VAL A 673 -0.32 10.18 -5.18
CA VAL A 673 -0.42 11.16 -4.08
C VAL A 673 0.47 10.72 -2.92
N PHE A 674 1.66 11.31 -2.82
CA PHE A 674 2.60 11.08 -1.72
C PHE A 674 2.47 12.06 -0.56
N GLY A 675 1.47 12.96 -0.59
CA GLY A 675 1.42 14.10 0.32
C GLY A 675 2.73 14.88 0.27
N ARG A 676 3.24 15.38 1.40
CA ARG A 676 4.53 16.09 1.48
C ARG A 676 5.76 15.19 1.55
N HIS A 677 5.58 13.87 1.55
CA HIS A 677 6.67 12.91 1.59
C HIS A 677 7.38 12.80 0.25
N ARG A 678 8.66 12.40 0.31
CA ARG A 678 9.48 12.13 -0.87
C ARG A 678 8.88 10.93 -1.64
N PRO A 679 8.65 11.05 -2.96
CA PRO A 679 8.29 9.90 -3.79
C PRO A 679 9.31 8.76 -3.60
N PRO A 680 8.88 7.53 -3.33
CA PRO A 680 9.79 6.43 -3.07
C PRO A 680 10.63 6.10 -4.31
N VAL A 681 11.79 5.49 -4.10
CA VAL A 681 12.55 4.84 -5.19
C VAL A 681 12.28 3.35 -5.09
N LEU A 682 11.83 2.74 -6.19
CA LEU A 682 11.46 1.34 -6.28
C LEU A 682 12.73 0.50 -6.44
N THR A 683 13.22 -0.09 -5.35
CA THR A 683 14.51 -0.80 -5.30
C THR A 683 14.38 -2.30 -4.99
N SER A 684 13.15 -2.80 -4.82
CA SER A 684 12.89 -4.20 -4.48
C SER A 684 11.68 -4.77 -5.21
N ASP A 685 11.68 -6.08 -5.44
CA ASP A 685 10.55 -6.79 -6.06
C ASP A 685 9.25 -6.63 -5.28
N ALA A 686 9.32 -6.54 -3.95
CA ALA A 686 8.15 -6.31 -3.11
C ALA A 686 7.49 -4.94 -3.36
N GLN A 687 8.28 -3.91 -3.68
CA GLN A 687 7.75 -2.60 -4.05
C GLN A 687 7.17 -2.64 -5.46
N ILE A 688 7.90 -3.22 -6.43
CA ILE A 688 7.41 -3.38 -7.80
C ILE A 688 6.09 -4.15 -7.83
N LYS A 689 5.98 -5.23 -7.04
CA LYS A 689 4.76 -6.03 -6.94
C LYS A 689 3.53 -5.20 -6.54
N LYS A 690 3.67 -4.28 -5.59
CA LYS A 690 2.57 -3.38 -5.20
C LYS A 690 2.11 -2.50 -6.35
N GLU A 691 3.06 -2.01 -7.15
CA GLU A 691 2.77 -1.18 -8.31
C GLU A 691 2.15 -1.98 -9.47
N ILE A 692 2.52 -3.26 -9.64
CA ILE A 692 1.83 -4.19 -10.55
C ILE A 692 0.37 -4.37 -10.10
N GLU A 693 0.15 -4.68 -8.82
CA GLU A 693 -1.20 -4.89 -8.26
C GLU A 693 -2.08 -3.65 -8.46
N LEU A 694 -1.51 -2.44 -8.36
CA LEU A 694 -2.20 -1.20 -8.69
C LEU A 694 -2.61 -1.15 -10.17
N LEU A 695 -1.69 -1.39 -11.11
CA LEU A 695 -2.00 -1.34 -12.54
C LEU A 695 -3.06 -2.38 -12.96
N GLU A 696 -3.01 -3.58 -12.38
CA GLU A 696 -4.03 -4.61 -12.59
C GLU A 696 -5.39 -4.16 -12.06
N ALA A 697 -5.44 -3.63 -10.83
CA ALA A 697 -6.67 -3.10 -10.25
C ALA A 697 -7.26 -1.93 -11.05
N LEU A 698 -6.42 -1.01 -11.55
CA LEU A 698 -6.86 0.09 -12.41
C LEU A 698 -7.47 -0.44 -13.73
N THR A 699 -6.87 -1.49 -14.30
CA THR A 699 -7.40 -2.11 -15.53
C THR A 699 -8.76 -2.75 -15.30
N ASP A 700 -8.93 -3.49 -14.19
CA ASP A 700 -10.22 -4.08 -13.85
C ASP A 700 -11.29 -3.04 -13.53
N MET A 701 -10.91 -1.96 -12.83
CA MET A 701 -11.81 -0.87 -12.51
C MET A 701 -12.24 -0.10 -13.77
N GLU A 702 -11.38 0.03 -14.79
CA GLU A 702 -11.73 0.64 -16.09
C GLU A 702 -12.84 -0.17 -16.79
N VAL A 703 -12.68 -1.50 -16.85
CA VAL A 703 -13.70 -2.41 -17.40
C VAL A 703 -15.02 -2.28 -16.62
N ALA A 704 -14.97 -2.34 -15.30
CA ALA A 704 -16.16 -2.23 -14.46
C ALA A 704 -16.85 -0.87 -14.60
N ASN A 705 -16.07 0.21 -14.73
CA ASN A 705 -16.59 1.55 -14.98
C ASN A 705 -17.25 1.66 -16.37
N GLY A 706 -16.71 0.99 -17.40
CA GLY A 706 -17.36 0.87 -18.71
C GLY A 706 -18.75 0.23 -18.61
N ILE A 707 -18.86 -0.90 -17.90
CA ILE A 707 -20.15 -1.56 -17.63
C ILE A 707 -21.13 -0.62 -16.91
N MET A 708 -20.64 0.14 -15.92
CA MET A 708 -21.47 1.10 -15.19
C MET A 708 -21.99 2.22 -16.10
N LYS A 709 -21.20 2.69 -17.06
CA LYS A 709 -21.60 3.74 -18.02
C LYS A 709 -22.65 3.24 -19.00
N GLU A 710 -22.38 2.14 -19.71
CA GLU A 710 -23.31 1.54 -20.68
C GLU A 710 -24.68 1.20 -20.04
N SER A 711 -24.67 0.86 -18.75
CA SER A 711 -25.88 0.57 -17.98
C SER A 711 -26.76 1.77 -17.64
N ARG A 712 -26.44 3.01 -18.07
CA ARG A 712 -27.23 4.22 -17.76
C ARG A 712 -28.30 4.54 -18.82
N ASP A 713 -28.07 4.25 -20.10
CA ASP A 713 -28.78 4.91 -21.22
C ASP A 713 -30.13 4.30 -21.70
N ALA A 714 -30.66 3.28 -21.03
CA ALA A 714 -31.95 2.65 -21.35
C ALA A 714 -33.02 2.93 -20.29
N GLU A 715 -34.13 3.58 -20.68
CA GLU A 715 -35.23 3.92 -19.76
C GLU A 715 -36.08 2.72 -19.32
N THR A 716 -35.95 1.55 -19.96
CA THR A 716 -36.90 0.43 -19.83
C THR A 716 -36.48 -0.67 -18.86
N VAL A 717 -35.23 -0.70 -18.40
CA VAL A 717 -34.69 -1.79 -17.56
C VAL A 717 -33.97 -1.18 -16.34
N HIS A 718 -34.16 -1.79 -15.16
CA HIS A 718 -33.49 -1.35 -13.93
C HIS A 718 -31.95 -1.39 -14.10
N GLN A 719 -31.25 -0.47 -13.44
CA GLN A 719 -29.80 -0.30 -13.62
C GLN A 719 -29.00 -1.55 -13.22
N LEU A 720 -29.33 -2.15 -12.07
CA LEU A 720 -28.64 -3.37 -11.59
C LEU A 720 -28.82 -4.55 -12.56
N ASP A 721 -29.97 -4.63 -13.21
CA ASP A 721 -30.30 -5.71 -14.14
C ASP A 721 -29.44 -5.60 -15.40
N ARG A 722 -29.20 -4.37 -15.88
CA ARG A 722 -28.28 -4.09 -16.99
C ARG A 722 -26.84 -4.37 -16.61
N GLN A 723 -26.39 -3.91 -15.45
CA GLN A 723 -25.05 -4.21 -14.94
C GLN A 723 -24.82 -5.72 -14.83
N PHE A 724 -25.81 -6.46 -14.34
CA PHE A 724 -25.77 -7.92 -14.29
C PHE A 724 -25.73 -8.55 -15.69
N GLN A 725 -26.55 -8.09 -16.63
CA GLN A 725 -26.52 -8.57 -18.02
C GLN A 725 -25.16 -8.34 -18.68
N SER A 726 -24.53 -7.19 -18.46
CA SER A 726 -23.20 -6.87 -18.97
C SER A 726 -22.07 -7.75 -18.40
N LEU A 727 -22.29 -8.44 -17.27
CA LEU A 727 -21.34 -9.44 -16.78
C LEU A 727 -21.33 -10.70 -17.67
N GLY A 728 -22.35 -10.94 -18.50
CA GLY A 728 -22.37 -12.10 -19.41
C GLY A 728 -22.31 -13.44 -18.67
N LEU A 729 -22.96 -13.54 -17.52
CA LEU A 729 -23.07 -14.80 -16.77
C LEU A 729 -24.23 -15.62 -17.32
N GLN A 730 -24.01 -16.93 -17.50
CA GLN A 730 -25.06 -17.90 -17.78
C GLN A 730 -25.80 -18.29 -16.50
N GLU A 731 -25.12 -18.29 -15.36
CA GLU A 731 -25.70 -18.58 -14.06
C GLU A 731 -25.14 -17.64 -12.98
N MET A 732 -26.02 -17.19 -12.09
CA MET A 732 -25.68 -16.63 -10.79
C MET A 732 -26.80 -16.97 -9.79
N THR A 733 -26.79 -18.20 -9.27
CA THR A 733 -27.84 -18.72 -8.40
C THR A 733 -27.42 -18.59 -6.93
N PRO A 734 -28.15 -17.82 -6.10
CA PRO A 734 -27.90 -17.81 -4.66
C PRO A 734 -28.24 -19.16 -4.05
N LEU A 735 -27.32 -19.73 -3.26
CA LEU A 735 -27.51 -21.02 -2.63
C LEU A 735 -28.39 -20.92 -1.38
N ASP A 736 -29.27 -21.90 -1.19
CA ASP A 736 -30.04 -22.03 0.05
C ASP A 736 -29.10 -22.44 1.20
N ARG A 737 -29.17 -21.68 2.30
CA ARG A 737 -28.39 -21.91 3.52
C ARG A 737 -28.68 -23.26 4.20
N LYS A 738 -29.78 -23.92 3.84
CA LYS A 738 -30.13 -25.27 4.33
C LYS A 738 -29.70 -26.39 3.38
N SER A 739 -29.13 -26.06 2.23
CA SER A 739 -28.68 -27.06 1.26
C SER A 739 -27.36 -27.69 1.68
N THR A 740 -27.18 -28.96 1.33
CA THR A 740 -25.91 -29.66 1.51
C THR A 740 -24.77 -28.99 0.74
N GLU A 741 -25.08 -28.43 -0.44
CA GLU A 741 -24.13 -27.65 -1.25
C GLU A 741 -23.59 -26.44 -0.48
N PHE A 742 -24.46 -25.67 0.18
CA PHE A 742 -24.05 -24.54 1.03
C PHE A 742 -23.21 -25.00 2.22
N ASP A 743 -23.64 -26.05 2.92
CA ASP A 743 -22.95 -26.54 4.12
C ASP A 743 -21.53 -27.03 3.82
N GLU A 744 -21.34 -27.79 2.74
CA GLU A 744 -20.01 -28.26 2.34
C GLU A 744 -19.08 -27.10 1.96
N LEU A 745 -19.60 -26.10 1.24
CA LEU A 745 -18.86 -24.90 0.86
C LEU A 745 -18.52 -24.00 2.05
N ALA A 746 -19.46 -23.81 2.98
CA ALA A 746 -19.26 -23.05 4.20
C ALA A 746 -18.23 -23.72 5.13
N ASN A 747 -18.26 -25.05 5.20
CA ASN A 747 -17.25 -25.85 5.91
C ASN A 747 -15.88 -25.71 5.26
N TYR A 748 -15.80 -25.81 3.92
CA TYR A 748 -14.53 -25.60 3.23
C TYR A 748 -13.97 -24.21 3.53
N LEU A 749 -14.76 -23.14 3.42
CA LEU A 749 -14.32 -21.78 3.74
C LEU A 749 -13.80 -21.66 5.18
N SER A 750 -14.59 -22.11 6.15
CA SER A 750 -14.33 -21.86 7.58
C SER A 750 -13.26 -22.77 8.19
N ARG A 751 -13.09 -23.97 7.64
CA ARG A 751 -12.15 -24.99 8.15
C ARG A 751 -10.84 -25.06 7.39
N SER A 752 -10.73 -24.48 6.19
CA SER A 752 -9.47 -24.35 5.44
C SER A 752 -8.69 -23.06 5.77
N ARG A 753 -8.82 -22.53 6.99
CA ARG A 753 -8.11 -21.32 7.41
C ARG A 753 -6.68 -21.66 7.82
N GLY A 754 -5.72 -20.95 7.22
CA GLY A 754 -4.31 -20.96 7.64
C GLY A 754 -4.16 -20.59 9.11
N SER A 755 -3.42 -21.40 9.87
CA SER A 755 -3.23 -21.24 11.32
C SER A 755 -2.52 -19.94 11.72
N THR A 756 -1.73 -19.36 10.80
CA THR A 756 -1.06 -18.07 11.00
C THR A 756 -1.93 -16.87 10.60
N HIS A 757 -3.14 -17.09 10.10
CA HIS A 757 -4.05 -16.01 9.68
C HIS A 757 -5.18 -15.87 10.71
N HIS A 758 -5.32 -14.68 11.29
CA HIS A 758 -6.33 -14.39 12.32
C HIS A 758 -7.67 -13.86 11.77
N LEU A 759 -8.00 -14.23 10.53
CA LEU A 759 -9.22 -13.84 9.84
C LEU A 759 -10.42 -14.69 10.28
N HIS A 760 -11.53 -14.00 10.56
CA HIS A 760 -12.82 -14.61 10.85
C HIS A 760 -13.83 -14.27 9.74
N TYR A 761 -14.61 -15.27 9.35
CA TYR A 761 -15.62 -15.15 8.30
C TYR A 761 -17.02 -15.10 8.87
N ASN A 762 -17.83 -14.19 8.34
CA ASN A 762 -19.29 -14.26 8.41
C ASN A 762 -19.81 -14.28 6.97
N ILE A 763 -20.36 -15.43 6.56
CA ILE A 763 -20.86 -15.65 5.21
C ILE A 763 -22.17 -14.86 5.03
N ILE A 764 -22.16 -13.95 4.05
CA ILE A 764 -23.35 -13.20 3.67
C ILE A 764 -24.14 -14.05 2.67
N ASN A 765 -23.52 -14.35 1.52
CA ASN A 765 -24.10 -15.13 0.44
C ASN A 765 -23.05 -16.07 -0.19
N ILE A 766 -23.52 -17.19 -0.74
CA ILE A 766 -22.75 -18.04 -1.66
C ILE A 766 -23.58 -18.16 -2.94
N PHE A 767 -22.94 -17.93 -4.09
CA PHE A 767 -23.57 -18.04 -5.40
C PHE A 767 -22.89 -19.16 -6.18
N ARG A 768 -23.69 -20.02 -6.80
CA ARG A 768 -23.21 -20.84 -7.93
C ARG A 768 -23.18 -19.97 -9.17
N ILE A 769 -22.04 -19.96 -9.86
CA ILE A 769 -21.83 -19.10 -11.02
C ILE A 769 -21.36 -19.91 -12.22
N GLU A 770 -21.80 -19.49 -13.40
CA GLU A 770 -21.29 -19.98 -14.68
C GLU A 770 -21.12 -18.81 -15.63
N ARG A 771 -19.91 -18.66 -16.16
CA ARG A 771 -19.59 -17.63 -17.15
C ARG A 771 -19.91 -18.10 -18.55
N ASP A 772 -20.39 -17.19 -19.40
CA ASP A 772 -20.59 -17.51 -20.81
C ASP A 772 -19.28 -17.91 -21.51
N GLY A 773 -19.35 -18.99 -22.28
CA GLY A 773 -18.25 -19.56 -23.05
C GLY A 773 -17.16 -20.29 -22.25
N GLU A 774 -17.13 -20.21 -20.91
CA GLU A 774 -16.03 -20.77 -20.10
C GLU A 774 -16.04 -22.31 -20.09
N ASN A 775 -17.21 -22.93 -19.92
CA ASN A 775 -17.36 -24.39 -20.03
C ASN A 775 -16.98 -24.90 -21.43
N LYS A 776 -17.44 -24.21 -22.49
CA LYS A 776 -17.10 -24.54 -23.88
C LYS A 776 -15.59 -24.43 -24.12
N ARG A 777 -14.95 -23.37 -23.61
CA ARG A 777 -13.48 -23.17 -23.69
C ARG A 777 -12.75 -24.36 -23.09
N PHE A 778 -13.08 -24.76 -21.86
CA PHE A 778 -12.47 -25.91 -21.19
C PHE A 778 -12.68 -27.20 -22.00
N GLN A 779 -13.92 -27.52 -22.41
CA GLN A 779 -14.27 -28.72 -23.18
C GLN A 779 -13.59 -28.78 -24.56
N SER A 780 -13.37 -27.63 -25.19
CA SER A 780 -12.68 -27.54 -26.50
C SER A 780 -11.15 -27.60 -26.40
N SER A 781 -10.61 -27.43 -25.19
CA SER A 781 -9.17 -27.44 -24.93
C SER A 781 -8.62 -28.86 -24.76
N GLU A 782 -7.29 -28.99 -24.84
CA GLU A 782 -6.58 -30.24 -24.55
C GLU A 782 -6.74 -30.70 -23.09
N TYR A 783 -7.02 -29.77 -22.18
CA TYR A 783 -7.14 -30.03 -20.74
C TYR A 783 -8.32 -30.94 -20.41
N SER A 784 -9.45 -30.79 -21.09
CA SER A 784 -10.63 -31.64 -20.88
C SER A 784 -10.44 -33.12 -21.24
N LYS A 785 -9.46 -33.41 -22.10
CA LYS A 785 -9.18 -34.76 -22.63
C LYS A 785 -7.96 -35.40 -21.97
N ARG A 786 -7.26 -34.66 -21.11
CA ARG A 786 -5.99 -35.09 -20.52
C ARG A 786 -6.19 -36.30 -19.60
N LYS A 787 -5.27 -37.26 -19.69
CA LYS A 787 -5.17 -38.42 -18.78
C LYS A 787 -3.70 -38.65 -18.40
N PRO A 788 -3.36 -38.80 -17.11
CA PRO A 788 -4.23 -38.60 -15.95
C PRO A 788 -4.65 -37.12 -15.77
N SER A 789 -5.87 -36.91 -15.27
CA SER A 789 -6.43 -35.59 -14.92
C SER A 789 -6.24 -35.34 -13.42
N ASN A 790 -5.95 -34.10 -13.04
CA ASN A 790 -5.81 -33.67 -11.65
C ASN A 790 -6.56 -32.35 -11.47
N ARG A 791 -7.89 -32.44 -11.48
CA ARG A 791 -8.76 -31.28 -11.29
C ARG A 791 -8.99 -31.02 -9.82
N ARG A 792 -8.82 -29.77 -9.40
CA ARG A 792 -9.02 -29.35 -8.01
C ARG A 792 -9.93 -28.13 -7.90
N LEU A 793 -10.73 -28.10 -6.84
CA LEU A 793 -11.56 -26.96 -6.46
C LEU A 793 -10.79 -26.07 -5.49
N LEU A 794 -10.28 -24.94 -6.00
CA LEU A 794 -9.32 -24.10 -5.29
C LEU A 794 -9.77 -22.64 -5.17
N TRP A 795 -9.29 -21.98 -4.11
CA TRP A 795 -9.62 -20.60 -3.78
C TRP A 795 -8.82 -19.59 -4.59
N HIS A 796 -9.49 -18.56 -5.08
CA HIS A 796 -8.89 -17.35 -5.60
C HIS A 796 -9.52 -16.12 -4.92
N GLY A 797 -8.70 -15.16 -4.54
CA GLY A 797 -9.15 -13.92 -3.91
C GLY A 797 -8.57 -12.72 -4.62
N SER A 798 -9.35 -11.64 -4.69
CA SER A 798 -8.97 -10.39 -5.34
C SER A 798 -9.78 -9.25 -4.71
N ARG A 799 -9.37 -7.99 -4.92
CA ARG A 799 -10.11 -6.83 -4.44
C ARG A 799 -11.54 -6.85 -4.98
N SER A 800 -12.51 -6.48 -4.15
CA SER A 800 -13.93 -6.44 -4.54
C SER A 800 -14.20 -5.63 -5.82
N THR A 801 -13.44 -4.56 -6.02
CA THR A 801 -13.50 -3.68 -7.21
C THR A 801 -13.09 -4.39 -8.51
N ASN A 802 -12.33 -5.48 -8.41
CA ASN A 802 -11.84 -6.21 -9.58
C ASN A 802 -12.88 -7.20 -10.12
N TYR A 803 -13.92 -7.51 -9.34
CA TYR A 803 -14.90 -8.53 -9.69
C TYR A 803 -15.80 -8.15 -10.86
N GLY A 804 -16.00 -6.86 -11.14
CA GLY A 804 -16.67 -6.43 -12.37
C GLY A 804 -15.92 -6.91 -13.62
N GLY A 805 -14.58 -6.80 -13.62
CA GLY A 805 -13.72 -7.32 -14.69
C GLY A 805 -13.58 -8.85 -14.68
N ILE A 806 -13.39 -9.46 -13.50
CA ILE A 806 -13.23 -10.92 -13.37
C ILE A 806 -14.51 -11.68 -13.76
N LEU A 807 -15.69 -11.17 -13.37
CA LEU A 807 -16.99 -11.78 -13.69
C LEU A 807 -17.49 -11.44 -15.10
N SER A 808 -16.96 -10.42 -15.79
CA SER A 808 -17.26 -10.15 -17.20
C SER A 808 -16.30 -10.84 -18.18
N GLN A 809 -15.00 -10.87 -17.88
CA GLN A 809 -13.98 -11.35 -18.83
C GLN A 809 -13.30 -12.67 -18.45
N GLY A 810 -13.26 -13.00 -17.17
CA GLY A 810 -12.63 -14.19 -16.60
C GLY A 810 -11.35 -13.84 -15.82
N LEU A 811 -10.72 -14.84 -15.21
CA LEU A 811 -9.38 -14.69 -14.66
C LEU A 811 -8.38 -14.60 -15.82
N ARG A 812 -7.44 -13.65 -15.74
CA ARG A 812 -6.48 -13.34 -16.82
C ARG A 812 -5.06 -13.53 -16.33
N ILE A 813 -4.17 -13.84 -17.27
CA ILE A 813 -2.73 -13.83 -17.02
C ILE A 813 -2.22 -12.41 -17.30
N ALA A 814 -1.27 -11.97 -16.47
CA ALA A 814 -0.56 -10.71 -16.63
C ALA A 814 0.04 -10.54 -18.04
N PRO A 815 0.11 -9.32 -18.57
CA PRO A 815 0.54 -9.07 -19.95
C PRO A 815 2.05 -9.33 -20.13
N PRO A 816 2.55 -9.55 -21.35
CA PRO A 816 3.98 -9.76 -21.62
C PRO A 816 4.89 -8.62 -21.12
N GLU A 817 4.37 -7.40 -21.08
CA GLU A 817 5.05 -6.19 -20.62
C GLU A 817 5.16 -6.10 -19.09
N ALA A 818 4.35 -6.84 -18.33
CA ALA A 818 4.48 -6.84 -16.86
C ALA A 818 5.80 -7.50 -16.44
N PRO A 819 6.49 -7.00 -15.40
CA PRO A 819 7.66 -7.70 -14.84
C PRO A 819 7.29 -9.07 -14.29
N VAL A 820 8.18 -10.04 -14.46
CA VAL A 820 7.99 -11.40 -13.90
C VAL A 820 8.33 -11.44 -12.41
N SER A 821 9.23 -10.58 -11.92
CA SER A 821 9.73 -10.63 -10.54
C SER A 821 8.68 -10.31 -9.46
N GLY A 822 7.50 -9.81 -9.84
CA GLY A 822 6.35 -9.67 -8.94
C GLY A 822 5.57 -10.97 -8.68
N TYR A 823 5.85 -12.04 -9.44
CA TYR A 823 5.13 -13.30 -9.39
C TYR A 823 6.06 -14.44 -8.96
N MET A 824 5.80 -15.04 -7.81
CA MET A 824 6.71 -16.01 -7.18
C MET A 824 7.05 -17.22 -8.07
N PHE A 825 6.13 -17.62 -8.94
CA PHE A 825 6.25 -18.74 -9.88
C PHE A 825 5.98 -18.30 -11.33
N GLY A 826 6.35 -17.07 -11.67
CA GLY A 826 6.12 -16.50 -12.99
C GLY A 826 4.66 -16.13 -13.26
N LYS A 827 4.39 -15.66 -14.48
CA LYS A 827 3.08 -15.13 -14.88
C LYS A 827 2.08 -16.26 -15.08
N GLY A 828 1.09 -16.35 -14.21
CA GLY A 828 0.02 -17.33 -14.27
C GLY A 828 -1.14 -16.90 -13.38
N VAL A 829 -2.19 -17.72 -13.31
CA VAL A 829 -3.29 -17.51 -12.37
C VAL A 829 -3.02 -18.35 -11.12
N TYR A 830 -3.04 -17.69 -9.96
CA TYR A 830 -2.69 -18.25 -8.66
C TYR A 830 -3.93 -18.67 -7.88
N PHE A 831 -3.86 -19.86 -7.30
CA PHE A 831 -4.89 -20.46 -6.47
C PHE A 831 -4.30 -21.02 -5.17
N ALA A 832 -5.14 -21.19 -4.16
CA ALA A 832 -4.78 -21.81 -2.89
C ALA A 832 -5.80 -22.87 -2.47
N ASP A 833 -5.36 -23.87 -1.72
CA ASP A 833 -6.24 -24.82 -1.01
C ASP A 833 -6.72 -24.26 0.34
N MET A 834 -6.08 -23.20 0.85
CA MET A 834 -6.45 -22.52 2.08
C MET A 834 -7.21 -21.22 1.82
N SER A 835 -8.39 -21.08 2.42
CA SER A 835 -9.27 -19.93 2.21
C SER A 835 -8.64 -18.60 2.64
N THR A 836 -8.00 -18.55 3.81
CA THR A 836 -7.46 -17.28 4.35
C THR A 836 -6.24 -16.78 3.59
N LYS A 837 -5.53 -17.66 2.89
CA LYS A 837 -4.46 -17.25 1.99
C LYS A 837 -5.02 -16.41 0.85
N SER A 838 -6.08 -16.90 0.20
CA SER A 838 -6.79 -16.16 -0.86
C SER A 838 -7.54 -14.94 -0.29
N ALA A 839 -8.14 -15.03 0.91
CA ALA A 839 -8.86 -13.92 1.52
C ALA A 839 -8.01 -12.69 1.82
N ASN A 840 -6.71 -12.85 2.09
CA ASN A 840 -5.79 -11.71 2.26
C ASN A 840 -5.71 -10.83 1.02
N TYR A 841 -5.95 -11.38 -0.18
CA TYR A 841 -5.96 -10.61 -1.44
C TYR A 841 -7.27 -9.81 -1.65
N CYS A 842 -8.29 -10.02 -0.80
CA CYS A 842 -9.55 -9.27 -0.91
C CYS A 842 -9.44 -7.82 -0.46
N TRP A 843 -8.46 -7.49 0.40
CA TRP A 843 -8.33 -6.16 1.01
C TRP A 843 -9.66 -5.63 1.58
N ALA A 844 -10.40 -6.49 2.29
CA ALA A 844 -11.79 -6.21 2.68
C ALA A 844 -11.98 -4.91 3.48
N SER A 845 -10.93 -4.39 4.14
CA SER A 845 -10.97 -3.11 4.85
C SER A 845 -11.29 -1.91 3.95
N SER A 846 -10.97 -1.95 2.65
CA SER A 846 -11.35 -0.92 1.67
C SER A 846 -12.78 -1.08 1.14
N SER A 847 -13.52 -2.09 1.58
CA SER A 847 -14.88 -2.40 1.11
C SER A 847 -15.79 -2.78 2.29
N ALA A 848 -15.77 -1.95 3.33
CA ALA A 848 -16.60 -2.10 4.53
C ALA A 848 -16.44 -3.46 5.26
N ASN A 849 -15.22 -3.99 5.26
CA ASN A 849 -14.87 -5.32 5.78
C ASN A 849 -15.63 -6.46 5.09
N VAL A 850 -16.08 -6.27 3.85
CA VAL A 850 -16.67 -7.31 3.00
C VAL A 850 -15.70 -7.61 1.86
N GLY A 851 -15.42 -8.89 1.65
CA GLY A 851 -14.59 -9.39 0.56
C GLY A 851 -15.35 -10.41 -0.29
N LEU A 852 -14.89 -10.54 -1.53
CA LEU A 852 -15.36 -11.56 -2.47
C LEU A 852 -14.28 -12.62 -2.68
N LEU A 853 -14.67 -13.90 -2.66
CA LEU A 853 -13.80 -15.05 -2.90
C LEU A 853 -14.39 -15.94 -3.99
N LEU A 854 -13.55 -16.45 -4.88
CA LEU A 854 -13.91 -17.45 -5.88
C LEU A 854 -13.45 -18.84 -5.46
N LEU A 855 -14.28 -19.84 -5.76
CA LEU A 855 -13.83 -21.20 -5.96
C LEU A 855 -13.86 -21.55 -7.45
N CYS A 856 -12.74 -22.04 -7.93
CA CYS A 856 -12.55 -22.43 -9.31
C CYS A 856 -12.20 -23.91 -9.40
N ASP A 857 -12.78 -24.58 -10.39
CA ASP A 857 -12.35 -25.88 -10.87
C ASP A 857 -11.15 -25.69 -11.82
N VAL A 858 -10.00 -26.22 -11.42
CA VAL A 858 -8.70 -25.97 -12.06
C VAL A 858 -8.06 -27.30 -12.44
N GLU A 859 -7.77 -27.50 -13.73
CA GLU A 859 -6.97 -28.64 -14.21
C GLU A 859 -5.48 -28.36 -14.04
N LEU A 860 -4.82 -29.14 -13.19
CA LEU A 860 -3.40 -28.97 -12.84
C LEU A 860 -2.48 -29.95 -13.57
N GLY A 861 -3.04 -31.02 -14.12
CA GLY A 861 -2.28 -32.13 -14.67
C GLY A 861 -1.56 -32.96 -13.61
N GLU A 862 -1.15 -34.16 -14.01
CA GLU A 862 -0.46 -35.12 -13.16
C GLU A 862 0.77 -35.67 -13.91
N PRO A 863 2.00 -35.53 -13.38
CA PRO A 863 2.37 -34.76 -12.20
C PRO A 863 2.48 -33.24 -12.45
N MET A 864 2.27 -32.43 -11.41
CA MET A 864 2.57 -30.98 -11.41
C MET A 864 4.07 -30.71 -11.31
N GLN A 865 4.51 -29.49 -11.62
CA GLN A 865 5.86 -29.03 -11.29
C GLN A 865 5.90 -28.61 -9.83
N GLU A 866 6.48 -29.43 -8.96
CA GLU A 866 6.68 -29.09 -7.55
C GLU A 866 7.91 -28.19 -7.39
N LEU A 867 7.74 -27.11 -6.63
CA LEU A 867 8.82 -26.19 -6.28
C LEU A 867 8.77 -25.88 -4.77
N TYR A 868 9.95 -25.80 -4.17
CA TYR A 868 10.13 -25.53 -2.73
C TYR A 868 10.55 -24.08 -2.45
N ASP A 869 11.05 -23.39 -3.48
CA ASP A 869 11.50 -22.00 -3.51
C ASP A 869 10.90 -21.28 -4.73
N SER A 870 10.94 -19.95 -4.74
CA SER A 870 10.46 -19.14 -5.87
C SER A 870 11.24 -19.42 -7.16
N ASP A 871 10.54 -19.47 -8.29
CA ASP A 871 11.12 -19.59 -9.62
C ASP A 871 10.33 -18.72 -10.61
N TYR A 872 10.89 -17.58 -10.98
CA TYR A 872 10.27 -16.64 -11.90
C TYR A 872 10.02 -17.25 -13.30
N ASN A 873 10.75 -18.30 -13.69
CA ASN A 873 10.58 -18.98 -14.97
C ASN A 873 9.78 -20.29 -14.84
N ALA A 874 9.04 -20.48 -13.73
CA ALA A 874 8.39 -21.75 -13.45
C ALA A 874 7.42 -22.21 -14.55
N GLY A 875 6.72 -21.29 -15.23
CA GLY A 875 5.85 -21.61 -16.36
C GLY A 875 6.58 -22.18 -17.57
N ASP A 876 7.68 -21.54 -17.98
CA ASP A 876 8.51 -22.02 -19.09
C ASP A 876 9.19 -23.35 -18.73
N ASN A 877 9.66 -23.47 -17.48
CA ASN A 877 10.25 -24.69 -16.95
C ASN A 877 9.22 -25.84 -16.89
N ALA A 878 7.97 -25.55 -16.53
CA ALA A 878 6.89 -26.54 -16.50
C ALA A 878 6.61 -27.04 -17.92
N LYS A 879 6.47 -26.11 -18.87
CA LYS A 879 6.25 -26.42 -20.29
C LYS A 879 7.39 -27.25 -20.87
N ALA A 880 8.64 -26.88 -20.60
CA ALA A 880 9.82 -27.64 -21.05
C ALA A 880 9.86 -29.07 -20.51
N LYS A 881 9.26 -29.31 -19.33
CA LYS A 881 9.11 -30.64 -18.72
C LYS A 881 7.79 -31.35 -19.09
N GLY A 882 6.99 -30.80 -20.00
CA GLY A 882 5.68 -31.35 -20.41
C GLY A 882 4.58 -31.22 -19.35
N LYS A 883 4.80 -30.38 -18.33
CA LYS A 883 3.86 -30.09 -17.24
C LYS A 883 3.05 -28.83 -17.55
N ILE A 884 1.83 -28.75 -17.02
CA ILE A 884 0.89 -27.66 -17.34
C ILE A 884 0.57 -26.76 -16.15
N ALA A 885 1.06 -27.10 -14.96
CA ALA A 885 0.88 -26.31 -13.74
C ALA A 885 2.07 -26.49 -12.80
N THR A 886 2.20 -25.54 -11.89
CA THR A 886 3.18 -25.54 -10.81
C THR A 886 2.49 -25.60 -9.46
N LEU A 887 3.04 -26.40 -8.56
CA LEU A 887 2.72 -26.43 -7.14
C LEU A 887 3.88 -25.84 -6.35
N GLY A 888 3.68 -24.65 -5.80
CA GLY A 888 4.53 -24.10 -4.74
C GLY A 888 4.20 -24.83 -3.44
N MET A 889 5.10 -25.70 -3.00
CA MET A 889 4.91 -26.56 -1.83
C MET A 889 4.95 -25.75 -0.54
N GLY A 890 3.87 -25.80 0.25
CA GLY A 890 3.76 -25.16 1.56
C GLY A 890 4.02 -26.11 2.73
N LYS A 891 4.35 -25.54 3.90
CA LYS A 891 4.46 -26.30 5.15
C LYS A 891 3.12 -26.88 5.57
N SER A 892 2.07 -26.08 5.58
CA SER A 892 0.72 -26.56 5.90
C SER A 892 0.03 -27.01 4.62
N ILE A 893 -0.31 -28.30 4.56
CA ILE A 893 -0.99 -28.94 3.43
C ILE A 893 -2.27 -29.64 3.89
N PRO A 894 -3.29 -29.82 3.02
CA PRO A 894 -4.47 -30.61 3.36
C PRO A 894 -4.09 -32.04 3.78
N GLY A 895 -4.63 -32.52 4.90
CA GLY A 895 -4.41 -33.90 5.38
C GLY A 895 -5.18 -34.96 4.56
N GLY A 896 -6.04 -34.53 3.65
CA GLY A 896 -6.78 -35.40 2.75
C GLY A 896 -7.46 -34.62 1.63
N TRP A 897 -7.84 -35.36 0.58
CA TRP A 897 -8.63 -34.85 -0.54
C TRP A 897 -9.87 -35.73 -0.69
N LYS A 898 -11.01 -35.09 -0.99
CA LYS A 898 -12.27 -35.77 -1.27
C LYS A 898 -12.86 -35.30 -2.59
N ASP A 899 -13.73 -36.13 -3.17
CA ASP A 899 -14.44 -35.80 -4.39
C ASP A 899 -15.48 -34.68 -4.14
N ALA A 900 -15.38 -33.59 -4.90
CA ALA A 900 -16.26 -32.43 -4.81
C ALA A 900 -17.65 -32.69 -5.41
N GLY A 901 -17.92 -33.89 -5.95
CA GLY A 901 -19.26 -34.37 -6.26
C GLY A 901 -20.21 -34.39 -5.07
N CYS A 902 -19.67 -34.39 -3.82
CA CYS A 902 -20.47 -34.18 -2.61
C CYS A 902 -21.04 -32.77 -2.49
N VAL A 903 -20.43 -31.77 -3.13
CA VAL A 903 -20.92 -30.39 -3.20
C VAL A 903 -21.99 -30.29 -4.29
N HIS A 904 -21.65 -30.72 -5.52
CA HIS A 904 -22.55 -30.69 -6.67
C HIS A 904 -22.16 -31.77 -7.70
N PRO A 905 -23.11 -32.48 -8.33
CA PRO A 905 -22.80 -33.55 -9.29
C PRO A 905 -21.89 -33.16 -10.46
N ASP A 906 -21.97 -31.91 -10.94
CA ASP A 906 -21.11 -31.40 -12.02
C ASP A 906 -19.62 -31.30 -11.64
N LEU A 907 -19.29 -31.47 -10.36
CA LEU A 907 -17.94 -31.50 -9.82
C LEU A 907 -17.44 -32.90 -9.53
N SER A 908 -18.16 -33.96 -9.93
CA SER A 908 -17.67 -35.33 -9.83
C SER A 908 -16.32 -35.48 -10.54
N GLY A 909 -15.34 -36.08 -9.85
CA GLY A 909 -13.97 -36.21 -10.31
C GLY A 909 -13.08 -34.99 -10.05
N VAL A 910 -13.62 -33.88 -9.53
CA VAL A 910 -12.83 -32.75 -9.03
C VAL A 910 -12.51 -32.99 -7.56
N GLN A 911 -11.26 -32.80 -7.17
CA GLN A 911 -10.85 -32.96 -5.78
C GLN A 911 -10.95 -31.64 -5.00
N MET A 912 -11.43 -31.69 -3.77
CA MET A 912 -11.36 -30.58 -2.82
C MET A 912 -10.71 -31.06 -1.50
N PRO A 913 -10.09 -30.18 -0.71
CA PRO A 913 -9.57 -30.52 0.59
C PRO A 913 -10.63 -31.17 1.49
N ASP A 914 -10.31 -32.33 2.05
CA ASP A 914 -11.11 -32.93 3.10
C ASP A 914 -10.80 -32.24 4.43
N VAL A 915 -11.57 -31.19 4.72
CA VAL A 915 -11.42 -30.40 5.94
C VAL A 915 -11.73 -31.18 7.24
N SER A 916 -12.26 -32.41 7.14
CA SER A 916 -12.42 -33.30 8.28
C SER A 916 -11.10 -33.95 8.71
N ALA A 917 -10.19 -34.19 7.76
CA ALA A 917 -8.85 -34.74 8.00
C ALA A 917 -7.86 -33.70 8.57
N GLY A 918 -8.23 -32.41 8.58
CA GLY A 918 -7.37 -31.33 9.07
C GLY A 918 -6.22 -31.00 8.10
N PHE A 919 -5.15 -30.39 8.64
CA PHE A 919 -3.97 -30.00 7.88
C PHE A 919 -2.71 -30.62 8.50
N GLU A 920 -1.81 -31.05 7.63
CA GLU A 920 -0.53 -31.67 8.00
C GLU A 920 0.64 -30.72 7.74
N SER A 921 1.80 -31.06 8.32
CA SER A 921 3.04 -30.31 8.15
C SER A 921 4.02 -31.06 7.23
N ALA A 922 4.23 -30.54 6.03
CA ALA A 922 5.24 -31.04 5.09
C ALA A 922 6.66 -30.67 5.56
N ARG A 923 7.61 -31.60 5.37
CA ARG A 923 9.03 -31.38 5.72
C ARG A 923 9.73 -30.57 4.61
N ALA A 924 10.45 -29.51 5.02
CA ALA A 924 11.39 -28.73 4.21
C ALA A 924 10.92 -27.64 3.20
N PRO A 925 9.64 -27.22 3.08
CA PRO A 925 9.30 -26.08 2.20
C PRO A 925 9.56 -24.70 2.83
N TYR A 926 9.91 -23.71 1.99
CA TYR A 926 10.05 -22.29 2.38
C TYR A 926 8.69 -21.63 2.61
N LEU A 927 7.69 -21.95 1.78
CA LEU A 927 6.33 -21.42 1.87
C LEU A 927 5.56 -21.96 3.09
N MET A 928 4.72 -21.12 3.70
CA MET A 928 3.84 -21.57 4.79
C MET A 928 2.65 -22.40 4.31
N TYR A 929 2.16 -22.13 3.09
CA TYR A 929 0.93 -22.71 2.53
C TYR A 929 1.11 -22.95 1.04
N ASN A 930 0.40 -23.93 0.46
CA ASN A 930 0.49 -24.25 -0.96
C ASN A 930 0.08 -23.08 -1.87
N GLU A 931 0.62 -23.07 -3.08
CA GLU A 931 0.14 -22.27 -4.22
C GLU A 931 0.04 -23.15 -5.45
N TYR A 932 -1.07 -23.04 -6.17
CA TYR A 932 -1.28 -23.72 -7.44
C TYR A 932 -1.32 -22.67 -8.54
N ILE A 933 -0.46 -22.83 -9.54
CA ILE A 933 -0.28 -21.86 -10.61
C ILE A 933 -0.54 -22.56 -11.93
N VAL A 934 -1.46 -21.99 -12.70
CA VAL A 934 -1.75 -22.43 -14.08
C VAL A 934 -1.37 -21.34 -15.06
N TYR A 935 -0.92 -21.76 -16.24
CA TYR A 935 -0.33 -20.88 -17.25
C TYR A 935 -1.20 -20.75 -18.51
N ASP A 936 -2.42 -21.31 -18.47
CA ASP A 936 -3.46 -21.11 -19.49
C ASP A 936 -4.83 -20.93 -18.82
N VAL A 937 -5.54 -19.87 -19.22
CA VAL A 937 -6.90 -19.56 -18.72
C VAL A 937 -7.94 -20.62 -19.10
N ALA A 938 -7.66 -21.45 -20.11
CA ALA A 938 -8.50 -22.58 -20.47
C ALA A 938 -8.45 -23.73 -19.45
N GLN A 939 -7.49 -23.73 -18.52
CA GLN A 939 -7.45 -24.68 -17.39
C GLN A 939 -8.49 -24.37 -16.29
N ILE A 940 -9.11 -23.18 -16.34
CA ILE A 940 -9.87 -22.61 -15.23
C ILE A 940 -11.36 -22.51 -15.58
N ARG A 941 -12.18 -22.91 -14.63
CA ARG A 941 -13.62 -22.64 -14.61
C ARG A 941 -14.07 -22.10 -13.25
N GLN A 942 -14.68 -20.93 -13.22
CA GLN A 942 -15.25 -20.34 -12.02
C GLN A 942 -16.56 -21.09 -11.68
N LYS A 943 -16.75 -21.44 -10.41
CA LYS A 943 -17.89 -22.27 -9.97
C LYS A 943 -18.70 -21.64 -8.85
N TYR A 944 -18.03 -21.02 -7.88
CA TYR A 944 -18.73 -20.36 -6.78
C TYR A 944 -18.13 -18.99 -6.48
N LEU A 945 -19.01 -18.05 -6.13
CA LEU A 945 -18.65 -16.73 -5.61
C LEU A 945 -19.17 -16.61 -4.17
N PHE A 946 -18.29 -16.27 -3.25
CA PHE A 946 -18.62 -16.04 -1.86
C PHE A 946 -18.60 -14.55 -1.56
N GLN A 947 -19.66 -14.06 -0.94
CA GLN A 947 -19.71 -12.74 -0.35
C GLN A 947 -19.57 -12.87 1.17
N VAL A 948 -18.45 -12.39 1.72
CA VAL A 948 -18.07 -12.69 3.10
C VAL A 948 -17.66 -11.43 3.83
N ARG A 949 -18.18 -11.22 5.03
CA ARG A 949 -17.66 -10.22 5.94
C ARG A 949 -16.45 -10.78 6.69
N MET A 950 -15.31 -10.10 6.58
CA MET A 950 -14.03 -10.50 7.14
C MET A 950 -13.70 -9.63 8.36
N LYS A 951 -13.35 -10.24 9.49
CA LYS A 951 -12.98 -9.54 10.73
C LYS A 951 -11.63 -10.00 11.25
#